data_AF-A0A832C3K4-F1
#
_entry.id   AF-A0A832C3K4-F1
#
_cell.length_a   1.000
_cell.length_b   1.000
_cell.length_c   1.000
_cell.angle_alpha   90.00
_cell.angle_beta   90.00
_cell.angle_gamma   90.00
#
_symmetry.space_group_name_H-M   'P 1'
#
loop_
_entity.id
_entity.type
_entity.pdbx_description
1 polymer ?
#
loop_
_entity_poly.entity_id
_entity_poly.type
_entity_poly.pdbx_seq_one_letter_code
_entity_poly.pdbx_strand_id
1 'polypeptide(L)'
;MKKKILIRDGQLWLDNICLMPIVSGKVSFAQQVKEAFFNTSFDCLAIGLPESFYPLVLEGVQFLPYITVVVARDREDFYSFFPTDPCDGMIEAIRLGMQEGVTIRFIDREVNKTFSHDLLTTGLTVGGQGLILPDEHAVSQIGLSPYIQAVFPYLAQPAGEEWPTERKDQPWSPWLKEADEDVQAKFMAARLKELSLEHHKVLFVFSLHHLAAILHFYQTDYPGLPNGERPQELKLYSVHPDSLYFILGELPYFTYLYEKVKGTLILEEFQKTEAIKKLLLEVRDEYHREFPDEIYHIGLQDVQTALQLIRNLCLIKNRLTPDLYELVVAAKGIMGNDFALKLVEIAKFYPYIDISSTYPTIKMTSQFISLGRSIWPSYRRVPALAKEWKRIRLEKKPTQKQKKQWATRWNPNAVCSWPPEDEVIENFCGYIRKRALKLVGLSQVRVEEFQSTLKDGLHLRETIRNLHLGKIYVKEEPQIQGEVGAVVFIFDEDPTGEKYPYKLTWLAEHENESTLVFYATDYRSGLVGPGISRCFYGGALFIYPPQLIEDVWTDPRFDQAANDIERLMMAGLYYSQDRYVAIVAQRKPSLSIQDYARLQQKRLIFLPLSSFSHTRLQKLRYFHVLNGKHVRSWALRFIR
;
A
#
# COMPACT_ATOMS: atom_id res chain seq x y z
N MET A 1 16.49 51.75 4.49
CA MET A 1 16.67 50.74 5.56
C MET A 1 16.17 49.41 5.02
N LYS A 2 17.01 48.36 4.96
CA LYS A 2 16.54 47.02 4.55
C LYS A 2 15.55 46.50 5.59
N LYS A 3 14.27 46.38 5.24
CA LYS A 3 13.24 45.79 6.11
C LYS A 3 13.64 44.34 6.42
N LYS A 4 13.72 44.00 7.70
CA LYS A 4 14.11 42.65 8.16
C LYS A 4 12.86 41.83 8.42
N ILE A 5 12.88 40.56 8.00
CA ILE A 5 11.89 39.59 8.45
C ILE A 5 12.04 39.40 9.96
N LEU A 6 10.92 39.46 10.68
CA LEU A 6 10.86 39.16 12.10
C LEU A 6 10.15 37.83 12.29
N ILE A 7 10.60 37.01 13.24
CA ILE A 7 9.87 35.82 13.66
C ILE A 7 9.09 36.19 14.92
N ARG A 8 7.77 36.02 14.88
CA ARG A 8 6.85 36.23 16.02
C ARG A 8 5.96 35.01 16.13
N ASP A 9 5.96 34.37 17.29
CA ASP A 9 5.16 33.16 17.56
C ASP A 9 5.33 32.07 16.48
N GLY A 10 6.57 31.87 16.02
CA GLY A 10 6.89 30.88 14.97
C GLY A 10 6.51 31.28 13.54
N GLN A 11 5.87 32.44 13.34
CA GLN A 11 5.46 32.98 12.05
C GLN A 11 6.47 33.98 11.49
N LEU A 12 6.56 34.07 10.16
CA LEU A 12 7.43 35.00 9.45
C LEU A 12 6.68 36.31 9.18
N TRP A 13 7.21 37.44 9.63
CA TRP A 13 6.57 38.74 9.51
C TRP A 13 7.43 39.74 8.72
N LEU A 14 6.79 40.45 7.80
CA LEU A 14 7.32 41.58 7.06
C LEU A 14 6.39 42.77 7.27
N ASP A 15 6.82 43.75 8.07
CA ASP A 15 5.96 44.82 8.58
C ASP A 15 4.73 44.26 9.34
N ASN A 16 3.53 44.47 8.79
CA ASN A 16 2.24 43.95 9.25
C ASN A 16 1.73 42.76 8.42
N ILE A 17 2.58 42.18 7.57
CA ILE A 17 2.26 41.02 6.73
C ILE A 17 2.85 39.76 7.35
N CYS A 18 2.00 38.77 7.63
CA CYS A 18 2.43 37.41 7.95
C CYS A 18 2.66 36.63 6.65
N LEU A 19 3.89 36.24 6.38
CA LEU A 19 4.29 35.46 5.21
C LEU A 19 4.08 33.97 5.48
N MET A 20 3.31 33.33 4.59
CA MET A 20 3.02 31.90 4.61
C MET A 20 3.42 31.26 3.28
N PRO A 21 4.74 31.11 3.03
CA PRO A 21 5.23 30.41 1.85
C PRO A 21 4.94 28.91 1.97
N ILE A 22 4.28 28.33 0.96
CA ILE A 22 3.85 26.94 0.96
C ILE A 22 4.39 26.15 -0.23
N VAL A 23 4.44 24.83 -0.06
CA VAL A 23 4.52 23.89 -1.18
C VAL A 23 3.10 23.41 -1.51
N SER A 24 2.68 23.52 -2.77
CA SER A 24 1.31 23.16 -3.19
C SER A 24 0.99 21.68 -2.94
N GLY A 25 -0.24 21.43 -2.46
CA GLY A 25 -0.79 20.10 -2.19
C GLY A 25 -0.07 19.33 -1.08
N LYS A 26 0.45 20.02 -0.06
CA LYS A 26 1.17 19.44 1.07
C LYS A 26 0.48 19.75 2.39
N VAL A 27 0.01 18.70 3.05
CA VAL A 27 -0.87 18.79 4.23
C VAL A 27 -0.20 19.53 5.40
N SER A 28 1.11 19.36 5.58
CA SER A 28 1.82 20.04 6.68
C SER A 28 1.80 21.56 6.52
N PHE A 29 1.80 22.08 5.28
CA PHE A 29 1.68 23.52 5.03
C PHE A 29 0.24 24.01 5.20
N ALA A 30 -0.77 23.20 4.84
CA ALA A 30 -2.16 23.51 5.17
C ALA A 30 -2.39 23.60 6.69
N GLN A 31 -1.75 22.73 7.47
CA GLN A 31 -1.82 22.80 8.93
C GLN A 31 -1.17 24.07 9.49
N GLN A 32 -0.04 24.52 8.93
CA GLN A 32 0.59 25.79 9.33
C GLN A 32 -0.29 27.01 9.01
N VAL A 33 -1.06 26.98 7.91
CA VAL A 33 -2.06 28.00 7.62
C VAL A 33 -3.16 28.00 8.69
N LYS A 34 -3.68 26.83 9.05
CA LYS A 34 -4.70 26.70 10.10
C LYS A 34 -4.21 27.19 11.45
N GLU A 35 -2.99 26.81 11.82
CA GLU A 35 -2.32 27.30 13.05
C GLU A 35 -2.16 28.83 13.02
N ALA A 36 -1.87 29.41 11.85
CA ALA A 36 -1.76 30.85 11.73
C ALA A 36 -3.07 31.59 11.98
N PHE A 37 -4.17 31.13 11.39
CA PHE A 37 -5.52 31.66 11.66
C PHE A 37 -5.94 31.48 13.12
N PHE A 38 -5.55 30.37 13.75
CA PHE A 38 -5.86 30.12 15.16
C PHE A 38 -5.13 31.08 16.11
N ASN A 39 -3.85 31.35 15.84
CA ASN A 39 -3.02 32.19 16.70
C ASN A 39 -3.18 33.69 16.46
N THR A 40 -3.59 34.09 15.24
CA THR A 40 -3.64 35.49 14.83
C THR A 40 -4.90 35.79 14.04
N SER A 41 -5.62 36.85 14.44
CA SER A 41 -6.70 37.43 13.64
C SER A 41 -6.14 38.28 12.49
N PHE A 42 -6.55 37.99 11.26
CA PHE A 42 -6.19 38.75 10.06
C PHE A 42 -7.43 39.47 9.51
N ASP A 43 -7.26 40.69 9.00
CA ASP A 43 -8.33 41.45 8.34
C ASP A 43 -8.24 41.39 6.80
N CYS A 44 -7.12 40.90 6.27
CA CYS A 44 -6.95 40.60 4.85
C CYS A 44 -6.17 39.30 4.63
N LEU A 45 -6.62 38.51 3.66
CA LEU A 45 -5.97 37.33 3.14
C LEU A 45 -5.52 37.60 1.69
N ALA A 46 -4.22 37.73 1.49
CA ALA A 46 -3.60 37.78 0.18
C ALA A 46 -3.24 36.35 -0.29
N ILE A 47 -3.63 36.00 -1.52
CA ILE A 47 -3.34 34.70 -2.15
C ILE A 47 -2.47 34.93 -3.39
N GLY A 48 -1.38 34.16 -3.49
CA GLY A 48 -0.52 34.08 -4.67
C GLY A 48 -1.18 33.32 -5.82
N LEU A 49 -2.32 33.81 -6.28
CA LEU A 49 -3.03 33.38 -7.49
C LEU A 49 -3.54 34.61 -8.25
N PRO A 50 -3.72 34.52 -9.59
CA PRO A 50 -4.22 35.63 -10.38
C PRO A 50 -5.71 35.92 -10.14
N GLU A 51 -6.09 37.20 -10.21
CA GLU A 51 -7.46 37.66 -9.94
C GLU A 51 -8.54 36.95 -10.79
N SER A 52 -8.23 36.49 -12.02
CA SER A 52 -9.22 35.77 -12.84
C SER A 52 -9.72 34.46 -12.21
N PHE A 53 -8.91 33.84 -11.35
CA PHE A 53 -9.27 32.59 -10.68
C PHE A 53 -10.19 32.81 -9.48
N TYR A 54 -10.29 34.04 -8.96
CA TYR A 54 -11.03 34.36 -7.74
C TYR A 54 -12.45 33.75 -7.67
N PRO A 55 -13.38 34.04 -8.60
CA PRO A 55 -14.76 33.59 -8.46
C PRO A 55 -14.88 32.06 -8.48
N LEU A 56 -14.17 31.39 -9.39
CA LEU A 56 -14.26 29.95 -9.59
C LEU A 56 -13.55 29.15 -8.50
N VAL A 57 -12.46 29.69 -7.94
CA VAL A 57 -11.78 29.04 -6.81
C VAL A 57 -12.63 29.13 -5.54
N LEU A 58 -13.24 30.29 -5.26
CA LEU A 58 -14.17 30.43 -4.14
C LEU A 58 -15.37 29.49 -4.27
N GLU A 59 -15.95 29.42 -5.47
CA GLU A 59 -17.03 28.46 -5.79
C GLU A 59 -16.56 27.02 -5.56
N GLY A 60 -15.41 26.61 -6.09
CA GLY A 60 -14.86 25.28 -5.85
C GLY A 60 -14.60 24.97 -4.37
N VAL A 61 -14.15 25.95 -3.59
CA VAL A 61 -13.95 25.80 -2.14
C VAL A 61 -15.26 25.55 -1.39
N GLN A 62 -16.37 26.16 -1.81
CA GLN A 62 -17.70 25.91 -1.25
C GLN A 62 -18.20 24.49 -1.51
N PHE A 63 -17.72 23.84 -2.59
CA PHE A 63 -18.09 22.46 -2.94
C PHE A 63 -17.29 21.39 -2.19
N LEU A 64 -16.32 21.76 -1.35
CA LEU A 64 -15.57 20.78 -0.55
C LEU A 64 -16.52 20.01 0.39
N PRO A 65 -16.35 18.67 0.55
CA PRO A 65 -15.16 17.89 0.23
C PRO A 65 -15.11 17.32 -1.21
N TYR A 66 -16.00 17.72 -2.12
CA TYR A 66 -15.95 17.28 -3.51
C TYR A 66 -14.82 17.99 -4.27
N ILE A 67 -13.97 17.21 -4.93
CA ILE A 67 -12.79 17.76 -5.60
C ILE A 67 -13.19 18.36 -6.94
N THR A 68 -13.04 19.68 -7.04
CA THR A 68 -13.17 20.45 -8.27
C THR A 68 -11.81 20.93 -8.77
N VAL A 69 -11.78 21.39 -10.02
CA VAL A 69 -10.59 21.99 -10.62
C VAL A 69 -11.00 23.15 -11.52
N VAL A 70 -10.33 24.29 -11.34
CA VAL A 70 -10.44 25.42 -12.26
C VAL A 70 -9.48 25.16 -13.41
N VAL A 71 -9.99 25.17 -14.63
CA VAL A 71 -9.21 24.98 -15.85
C VAL A 71 -9.28 26.26 -16.67
N ALA A 72 -8.12 26.76 -17.05
CA ALA A 72 -7.94 27.93 -17.90
C ALA A 72 -7.37 27.51 -19.26
N ARG A 73 -7.94 28.04 -20.34
CA ARG A 73 -7.38 27.93 -21.69
C ARG A 73 -6.42 29.10 -21.91
N ASP A 74 -5.14 28.80 -21.89
CA ASP A 74 -4.07 29.75 -22.20
C ASP A 74 -3.92 29.86 -23.74
N ARG A 75 -2.73 30.18 -24.25
CA ARG A 75 -2.49 30.36 -25.70
C ARG A 75 -2.29 29.01 -26.40
N GLU A 76 -2.62 28.96 -27.71
CA GLU A 76 -2.33 27.82 -28.59
C GLU A 76 -2.89 26.46 -28.10
N ASP A 77 -4.07 26.47 -27.47
CA ASP A 77 -4.70 25.28 -26.89
C ASP A 77 -3.86 24.56 -25.80
N PHE A 78 -2.99 25.32 -25.13
CA PHE A 78 -2.38 24.91 -23.88
C PHE A 78 -3.29 25.28 -22.71
N TYR A 79 -3.42 24.39 -21.73
CA TYR A 79 -4.31 24.59 -20.60
C TYR A 79 -3.54 24.68 -19.29
N SER A 80 -3.96 25.56 -18.39
CA SER A 80 -3.53 25.52 -17.00
C SER A 80 -4.66 25.09 -16.10
N PHE A 81 -4.32 24.51 -14.95
CA PHE A 81 -5.31 24.10 -13.96
C PHE A 81 -4.86 24.41 -12.54
N PHE A 82 -5.83 24.67 -11.67
CA PHE A 82 -5.66 24.81 -10.23
C PHE A 82 -6.71 23.95 -9.50
N PRO A 83 -6.29 22.85 -8.86
CA PRO A 83 -7.22 21.95 -8.19
C PRO A 83 -7.63 22.52 -6.83
N THR A 84 -8.90 22.31 -6.46
CA THR A 84 -9.40 22.53 -5.10
C THR A 84 -8.95 21.36 -4.22
N ASP A 85 -7.65 21.23 -3.99
CA ASP A 85 -7.03 20.20 -3.16
C ASP A 85 -7.14 20.56 -1.67
N PRO A 86 -7.85 19.77 -0.84
CA PRO A 86 -7.95 20.00 0.60
C PRO A 86 -6.63 20.14 1.34
N CYS A 87 -5.59 19.46 0.87
CA CYS A 87 -4.27 19.48 1.50
C CYS A 87 -3.40 20.64 0.99
N ASP A 88 -3.90 21.52 0.14
CA ASP A 88 -3.18 22.70 -0.32
C ASP A 88 -3.37 23.89 0.62
N GLY A 89 -2.27 24.53 1.03
CA GLY A 89 -2.31 25.67 1.94
C GLY A 89 -3.09 26.88 1.41
N MET A 90 -3.13 27.13 0.10
CA MET A 90 -3.93 28.22 -0.47
C MET A 90 -5.42 27.90 -0.39
N ILE A 91 -5.81 26.66 -0.70
CA ILE A 91 -7.20 26.20 -0.60
C ILE A 91 -7.66 26.24 0.87
N GLU A 92 -6.81 25.79 1.78
CA GLU A 92 -7.06 25.86 3.22
C GLU A 92 -7.22 27.30 3.69
N ALA A 93 -6.35 28.22 3.25
CA ALA A 93 -6.41 29.63 3.60
C ALA A 93 -7.70 30.28 3.10
N ILE A 94 -8.08 30.02 1.85
CA ILE A 94 -9.32 30.54 1.26
C ILE A 94 -10.52 30.01 2.04
N ARG A 95 -10.53 28.71 2.37
CA ARG A 95 -11.61 28.10 3.15
C ARG A 95 -11.77 28.77 4.52
N LEU A 96 -10.67 28.96 5.25
CA LEU A 96 -10.69 29.64 6.56
C LEU A 96 -11.05 31.12 6.43
N GLY A 97 -10.50 31.82 5.43
CA GLY A 97 -10.83 33.22 5.16
C GLY A 97 -12.32 33.43 4.87
N MET A 98 -12.96 32.51 4.14
CA MET A 98 -14.40 32.54 3.89
C MET A 98 -15.22 32.28 5.17
N GLN A 99 -14.76 31.37 6.05
CA GLN A 99 -15.43 31.05 7.31
C GLN A 99 -15.35 32.20 8.32
N GLU A 100 -14.20 32.85 8.41
CA GLU A 100 -13.93 33.97 9.32
C GLU A 100 -14.40 35.33 8.75
N GLY A 101 -14.89 35.37 7.50
CA GLY A 101 -15.32 36.61 6.84
C GLY A 101 -14.18 37.58 6.53
N VAL A 102 -12.96 37.08 6.36
CA VAL A 102 -11.76 37.88 6.05
C VAL A 102 -11.81 38.36 4.60
N THR A 103 -11.33 39.57 4.36
CA THR A 103 -11.23 40.12 3.00
C THR A 103 -10.20 39.33 2.18
N ILE A 104 -10.64 38.62 1.13
CA ILE A 104 -9.74 37.82 0.27
C ILE A 104 -9.31 38.64 -0.96
N ARG A 105 -8.02 38.62 -1.28
CA ARG A 105 -7.40 39.29 -2.43
C ARG A 105 -6.45 38.35 -3.16
N PHE A 106 -6.66 38.20 -4.47
CA PHE A 106 -5.78 37.42 -5.34
C PHE A 106 -4.79 38.40 -5.98
N ILE A 107 -3.50 38.23 -5.71
CA ILE A 107 -2.50 39.27 -5.97
C ILE A 107 -1.38 38.86 -6.92
N ASP A 108 -1.49 37.69 -7.55
CA ASP A 108 -0.53 37.26 -8.57
C ASP A 108 -0.87 37.82 -9.96
N ARG A 109 0.10 37.82 -10.84
CA ARG A 109 -0.05 38.29 -12.22
C ARG A 109 -0.48 37.15 -13.14
N GLU A 110 -1.35 37.44 -14.09
CA GLU A 110 -1.65 36.48 -15.16
C GLU A 110 -0.43 36.17 -16.01
N VAL A 111 -0.20 34.88 -16.25
CA VAL A 111 0.85 34.39 -17.15
C VAL A 111 0.26 33.33 -18.08
N ASN A 112 0.22 33.67 -19.36
CA ASN A 112 -0.26 32.76 -20.41
C ASN A 112 0.94 32.07 -21.06
N LYS A 113 1.20 30.82 -20.68
CA LYS A 113 2.28 30.02 -21.26
C LYS A 113 1.90 29.47 -22.63
N THR A 114 2.91 29.19 -23.47
CA THR A 114 2.75 28.49 -24.76
C THR A 114 3.42 27.11 -24.69
N PHE A 115 2.89 26.15 -25.45
CA PHE A 115 3.32 24.75 -25.41
C PHE A 115 4.81 24.54 -25.73
N SER A 116 5.42 25.41 -26.53
CA SER A 116 6.82 25.29 -26.97
C SER A 116 7.87 25.68 -25.94
N HIS A 117 7.51 26.38 -24.86
CA HIS A 117 8.47 27.01 -23.94
C HIS A 117 8.68 26.24 -22.60
N ASP A 118 7.75 25.37 -22.19
CA ASP A 118 7.63 24.93 -20.79
C ASP A 118 7.44 23.41 -20.56
N LEU A 119 7.60 22.57 -21.60
CA LEU A 119 7.40 21.11 -21.48
C LEU A 119 8.33 20.41 -20.48
N LEU A 120 9.44 21.05 -20.08
CA LEU A 120 10.47 20.45 -19.23
C LEU A 120 10.29 20.70 -17.72
N THR A 121 9.37 21.59 -17.31
CA THR A 121 9.27 22.08 -15.93
C THR A 121 7.89 21.76 -15.31
N THR A 122 7.53 20.48 -15.25
CA THR A 122 6.24 20.03 -14.65
C THR A 122 6.24 19.98 -13.11
N GLY A 123 7.20 20.65 -12.48
CA GLY A 123 7.31 20.80 -11.03
C GLY A 123 8.03 22.10 -10.66
N LEU A 124 8.10 22.40 -9.36
CA LEU A 124 8.90 23.51 -8.81
C LEU A 124 10.31 23.43 -9.38
N THR A 125 10.69 24.41 -10.20
CA THR A 125 12.03 24.51 -10.79
C THR A 125 12.68 25.82 -10.39
N VAL A 126 14.00 25.79 -10.20
CA VAL A 126 14.84 26.97 -10.02
C VAL A 126 15.87 26.97 -11.16
N GLY A 127 15.86 28.00 -12.00
CA GLY A 127 16.77 28.09 -13.16
C GLY A 127 16.62 26.97 -14.18
N GLY A 128 15.42 26.42 -14.35
CA GLY A 128 15.13 25.31 -15.27
C GLY A 128 15.50 23.91 -14.73
N GLN A 129 16.02 23.79 -13.52
CA GLN A 129 16.26 22.51 -12.84
C GLN A 129 15.24 22.27 -11.72
N GLY A 130 14.82 21.02 -11.52
CA GLY A 130 13.89 20.65 -10.46
C GLY A 130 14.43 21.01 -9.07
N LEU A 131 13.66 21.81 -8.30
CA LEU A 131 14.00 22.18 -6.94
C LEU A 131 13.79 20.98 -6.02
N ILE A 132 14.87 20.50 -5.42
CA ILE A 132 14.83 19.45 -4.41
C ILE A 132 14.66 20.11 -3.05
N LEU A 133 13.51 19.89 -2.41
CA LEU A 133 13.20 20.40 -1.08
C LEU A 133 13.18 19.27 -0.05
N PRO A 134 13.47 19.55 1.24
CA PRO A 134 13.21 18.60 2.32
C PRO A 134 11.71 18.25 2.38
N ASP A 135 11.40 17.00 2.75
CA ASP A 135 10.01 16.53 2.87
C ASP A 135 9.18 17.41 3.84
N GLU A 136 7.87 17.52 3.57
CA GLU A 136 6.93 18.31 4.37
C GLU A 136 6.88 17.88 5.85
N HIS A 137 7.22 16.63 6.14
CA HIS A 137 7.22 16.13 7.52
C HIS A 137 8.18 16.91 8.42
N ALA A 138 9.26 17.49 7.86
CA ALA A 138 10.12 18.38 8.61
C ALA A 138 9.33 19.57 9.20
N VAL A 139 8.41 20.16 8.44
CA VAL A 139 7.55 21.28 8.89
C VAL A 139 6.73 20.88 10.11
N SER A 140 6.16 19.66 10.13
CA SER A 140 5.41 19.15 11.29
C SER A 140 6.26 18.91 12.55
N GLN A 141 7.59 18.91 12.45
CA GLN A 141 8.49 18.65 13.57
C GLN A 141 9.19 19.92 14.07
N ILE A 142 9.58 20.82 13.16
CA ILE A 142 10.36 22.03 13.49
C ILE A 142 9.58 23.33 13.25
N GLY A 143 8.38 23.26 12.68
CA GLY A 143 7.59 24.43 12.29
C GLY A 143 8.06 25.07 10.97
N LEU A 144 7.27 26.03 10.49
CA LEU A 144 7.54 26.71 9.22
C LEU A 144 8.81 27.56 9.25
N SER A 145 9.01 28.39 10.29
CA SER A 145 10.13 29.36 10.31
C SER A 145 11.51 28.70 10.19
N PRO A 146 11.86 27.64 10.96
CA PRO A 146 13.15 26.96 10.80
C PRO A 146 13.27 26.23 9.45
N TYR A 147 12.18 25.65 8.94
CA TYR A 147 12.17 25.03 7.60
C TYR A 147 12.52 26.05 6.52
N ILE A 148 11.91 27.23 6.56
CA ILE A 148 12.17 28.30 5.60
C ILE A 148 13.60 28.81 5.72
N GLN A 149 14.13 29.01 6.93
CA GLN A 149 15.53 29.40 7.12
C GLN A 149 16.52 28.41 6.48
N ALA A 150 16.24 27.11 6.57
CA ALA A 150 17.07 26.07 5.98
C ALA A 150 17.01 26.04 4.45
N VAL A 151 15.82 26.29 3.87
CA VAL A 151 15.60 26.22 2.42
C VAL A 151 15.95 27.54 1.72
N PHE A 152 15.83 28.69 2.39
CA PHE A 152 15.99 30.02 1.80
C PHE A 152 17.25 30.21 0.93
N PRO A 153 18.45 29.74 1.34
CA PRO A 153 19.67 29.91 0.55
C PRO A 153 19.65 29.17 -0.80
N TYR A 154 18.77 28.18 -0.95
CA TYR A 154 18.64 27.34 -2.15
C TYR A 154 17.53 27.81 -3.10
N LEU A 155 16.74 28.82 -2.70
CA LEU A 155 15.72 29.41 -3.56
C LEU A 155 16.36 30.27 -4.64
N ALA A 156 15.71 30.34 -5.82
CA ALA A 156 16.12 31.21 -6.92
C ALA A 156 16.27 32.65 -6.40
N GLN A 157 17.48 33.20 -6.52
CA GLN A 157 17.68 34.62 -6.27
C GLN A 157 17.24 35.39 -7.53
N PRO A 158 16.57 36.54 -7.37
CA PRO A 158 16.20 37.38 -8.50
C PRO A 158 17.46 37.79 -9.27
N ALA A 159 17.34 37.95 -10.59
CA ALA A 159 18.43 38.47 -11.40
C ALA A 159 18.84 39.85 -10.88
N GLY A 160 20.13 40.06 -10.57
CA GLY A 160 20.63 41.33 -10.06
C GLY A 160 20.45 42.49 -11.05
N GLU A 161 20.48 43.73 -10.56
CA GLU A 161 20.38 44.95 -11.38
C GLU A 161 21.55 45.10 -12.39
N GLU A 162 22.68 44.42 -12.16
CA GLU A 162 23.78 44.31 -13.12
C GLU A 162 23.55 43.12 -14.07
N TRP A 163 22.78 43.36 -15.12
CA TRP A 163 22.84 42.52 -16.31
C TRP A 163 24.25 42.65 -16.93
N PRO A 164 24.91 41.57 -17.41
CA PRO A 164 26.24 41.72 -18.00
C PRO A 164 26.14 42.63 -19.24
N THR A 165 26.63 43.86 -19.09
CA THR A 165 26.97 44.73 -20.22
C THR A 165 27.98 43.99 -21.09
N GLU A 166 27.57 43.72 -22.33
CA GLU A 166 28.42 43.42 -23.47
C GLU A 166 29.46 42.29 -23.30
N ARG A 167 29.03 41.03 -23.35
CA ARG A 167 29.87 40.02 -24.04
C ARG A 167 29.60 40.14 -25.54
N LYS A 168 30.49 40.83 -26.26
CA LYS A 168 30.40 41.13 -27.71
C LYS A 168 30.46 39.91 -28.65
N ASP A 169 30.58 38.71 -28.10
CA ASP A 169 30.99 37.54 -28.90
C ASP A 169 29.89 36.46 -29.02
N GLN A 170 28.67 36.72 -28.52
CA GLN A 170 27.52 35.85 -28.76
C GLN A 170 26.43 36.61 -29.52
N PRO A 171 25.84 36.01 -30.57
CA PRO A 171 24.77 36.65 -31.32
C PRO A 171 23.62 36.92 -30.36
N TRP A 172 23.27 38.20 -30.28
CA TRP A 172 22.12 38.76 -29.60
C TRP A 172 20.91 37.84 -29.79
N SER A 173 20.51 37.14 -28.72
CA SER A 173 19.23 36.43 -28.69
C SER A 173 18.18 37.42 -28.19
N PRO A 174 17.18 37.82 -29.00
CA PRO A 174 16.08 38.69 -28.59
C PRO A 174 15.17 38.11 -27.48
N TRP A 175 15.58 37.03 -26.84
CA TRP A 175 14.78 36.11 -26.02
C TRP A 175 15.04 36.20 -24.52
N LEU A 176 16.01 37.02 -24.08
CA LEU A 176 16.23 37.30 -22.65
C LEU A 176 15.32 38.46 -22.19
N LYS A 177 14.01 38.25 -22.31
CA LYS A 177 13.02 39.01 -21.55
C LYS A 177 13.14 38.61 -20.08
N GLU A 178 12.86 39.55 -19.19
CA GLU A 178 12.67 39.32 -17.76
C GLU A 178 11.91 38.00 -17.53
N ALA A 179 12.44 37.08 -16.71
CA ALA A 179 11.80 35.79 -16.50
C ALA A 179 10.38 36.01 -15.96
N ASP A 180 9.37 35.30 -16.50
CA ASP A 180 7.96 35.48 -16.09
C ASP A 180 7.76 35.35 -14.57
N GLU A 181 8.63 34.58 -13.89
CA GLU A 181 8.66 34.41 -12.44
C GLU A 181 9.08 35.68 -11.68
N ASP A 182 10.07 36.42 -12.18
CA ASP A 182 10.51 37.70 -11.59
C ASP A 182 9.43 38.76 -11.78
N VAL A 183 8.74 38.76 -12.93
CA VAL A 183 7.62 39.69 -13.19
C VAL A 183 6.43 39.40 -12.26
N GLN A 184 6.09 38.12 -12.04
CA GLN A 184 5.07 37.72 -11.06
C GLN A 184 5.45 38.17 -9.64
N ALA A 185 6.69 37.90 -9.21
CA ALA A 185 7.16 38.29 -7.89
C ALA A 185 7.16 39.83 -7.69
N LYS A 186 7.56 40.60 -8.71
CA LYS A 186 7.46 42.07 -8.72
C LYS A 186 6.01 42.53 -8.55
N PHE A 187 5.10 41.95 -9.31
CA PHE A 187 3.68 42.28 -9.26
C PHE A 187 3.08 41.98 -7.87
N MET A 188 3.33 40.78 -7.34
CA MET A 188 2.90 40.41 -5.98
C MET A 188 3.49 41.35 -4.92
N ALA A 189 4.78 41.67 -5.00
CA ALA A 189 5.43 42.58 -4.06
C ALA A 189 4.80 43.99 -4.07
N ALA A 190 4.44 44.52 -5.24
CA ALA A 190 3.75 45.80 -5.37
C ALA A 190 2.34 45.76 -4.75
N ARG A 191 1.55 44.72 -5.06
CA ARG A 191 0.21 44.52 -4.48
C ARG A 191 0.23 44.31 -2.96
N LEU A 192 1.23 43.60 -2.45
CA LEU A 192 1.40 43.44 -0.99
C LEU A 192 1.63 44.75 -0.28
N LYS A 193 2.37 45.69 -0.89
CA LYS A 193 2.55 47.02 -0.31
C LYS A 193 1.24 47.79 -0.24
N GLU A 194 0.45 47.77 -1.31
CA GLU A 194 -0.88 48.40 -1.33
C GLU A 194 -1.73 47.83 -0.19
N LEU A 195 -1.82 46.50 -0.07
CA LEU A 195 -2.57 45.84 1.01
C LEU A 195 -2.02 46.13 2.41
N SER A 196 -0.70 46.27 2.56
CA SER A 196 -0.08 46.61 3.85
C SER A 196 -0.46 47.99 4.37
N LEU A 197 -0.80 48.90 3.45
CA LEU A 197 -1.26 50.26 3.76
C LEU A 197 -2.76 50.32 4.02
N GLU A 198 -3.54 49.48 3.34
CA GLU A 198 -5.00 49.41 3.44
C GLU A 198 -5.50 48.62 4.66
N HIS A 199 -4.72 47.64 5.13
CA HIS A 199 -5.12 46.67 6.15
C HIS A 199 -4.18 46.66 7.36
N HIS A 200 -4.68 46.20 8.50
CA HIS A 200 -3.93 46.17 9.76
C HIS A 200 -3.02 44.95 9.88
N LYS A 201 -3.47 43.76 9.47
CA LYS A 201 -2.76 42.49 9.53
C LYS A 201 -3.13 41.62 8.32
N VAL A 202 -2.18 41.51 7.40
CA VAL A 202 -2.35 40.72 6.16
C VAL A 202 -1.74 39.34 6.35
N LEU A 203 -2.49 38.26 6.10
CA LEU A 203 -1.91 36.94 5.88
C LEU A 203 -1.65 36.77 4.39
N PHE A 204 -0.42 36.47 4.00
CA PHE A 204 -0.07 36.24 2.60
C PHE A 204 0.36 34.79 2.37
N VAL A 205 -0.46 34.03 1.64
CA VAL A 205 -0.23 32.62 1.32
C VAL A 205 0.14 32.47 -0.15
N PHE A 206 1.33 31.93 -0.42
CA PHE A 206 1.91 31.91 -1.77
C PHE A 206 2.91 30.77 -1.94
N SER A 207 3.29 30.48 -3.19
CA SER A 207 4.25 29.41 -3.47
C SER A 207 5.66 29.77 -2.99
N LEU A 208 6.31 28.83 -2.29
CA LEU A 208 7.62 28.99 -1.66
C LEU A 208 8.71 29.51 -2.62
N HIS A 209 8.67 29.13 -3.89
CA HIS A 209 9.69 29.54 -4.86
C HIS A 209 9.76 31.05 -5.09
N HIS A 210 8.68 31.81 -4.87
CA HIS A 210 8.69 33.27 -5.02
C HIS A 210 9.25 34.01 -3.80
N LEU A 211 9.52 33.32 -2.67
CA LEU A 211 9.87 33.98 -1.41
C LEU A 211 11.07 34.91 -1.52
N ALA A 212 12.17 34.44 -2.11
CA ALA A 212 13.39 35.25 -2.25
C ALA A 212 13.16 36.48 -3.13
N ALA A 213 12.51 36.30 -4.29
CA ALA A 213 12.20 37.37 -5.23
C ALA A 213 11.23 38.41 -4.65
N ILE A 214 10.17 37.98 -3.96
CA ILE A 214 9.20 38.88 -3.32
C ILE A 214 9.89 39.74 -2.25
N LEU A 215 10.73 39.14 -1.39
CA LEU A 215 11.45 39.89 -0.35
C LEU A 215 12.46 40.91 -0.92
N HIS A 216 13.03 40.60 -2.07
CA HIS A 216 13.90 41.52 -2.79
C HIS A 216 13.09 42.69 -3.37
N PHE A 217 12.06 42.42 -4.16
CA PHE A 217 11.25 43.45 -4.82
C PHE A 217 10.39 44.26 -3.85
N TYR A 218 9.99 43.70 -2.70
CA TYR A 218 9.28 44.45 -1.66
C TYR A 218 10.11 45.62 -1.07
N GLN A 219 11.42 45.67 -1.31
CA GLN A 219 12.24 46.80 -0.85
C GLN A 219 12.07 48.05 -1.73
N THR A 220 11.55 47.89 -2.96
CA THR A 220 11.48 48.95 -3.98
C THR A 220 10.03 49.25 -4.32
N ASP A 221 9.66 50.53 -4.45
CA ASP A 221 8.30 50.92 -4.83
C ASP A 221 8.13 50.86 -6.35
N TYR A 222 7.12 50.11 -6.81
CA TYR A 222 6.80 49.91 -8.22
C TYR A 222 5.39 50.40 -8.51
N PRO A 223 5.21 51.65 -8.96
CA PRO A 223 3.88 52.18 -9.28
C PRO A 223 3.34 51.57 -10.58
N GLY A 224 2.11 51.04 -10.53
CA GLY A 224 1.29 50.79 -11.72
C GLY A 224 1.75 49.65 -12.64
N LEU A 225 2.13 48.50 -12.08
CA LEU A 225 2.45 47.32 -12.90
C LEU A 225 1.19 46.82 -13.64
N PRO A 226 1.25 46.64 -14.98
CA PRO A 226 0.10 46.19 -15.74
C PRO A 226 -0.26 44.74 -15.40
N ASN A 227 -1.56 44.48 -15.31
CA ASN A 227 -2.08 43.12 -15.24
C ASN A 227 -1.59 42.31 -16.46
N GLY A 228 -1.35 41.02 -16.26
CA GLY A 228 -1.11 40.12 -17.38
C GLY A 228 -2.36 39.91 -18.24
N GLU A 229 -2.18 39.32 -19.41
CA GLU A 229 -3.29 38.96 -20.29
C GLU A 229 -4.12 37.85 -19.64
N ARG A 230 -5.45 38.03 -19.57
CA ARG A 230 -6.35 37.00 -19.02
C ARG A 230 -6.38 35.76 -19.92
N PRO A 231 -6.68 34.56 -19.37
CA PRO A 231 -6.92 33.37 -20.18
C PRO A 231 -8.13 33.58 -21.11
N GLN A 232 -8.15 32.85 -22.24
CA GLN A 232 -9.26 32.93 -23.20
C GLN A 232 -10.57 32.42 -22.62
N GLU A 233 -10.49 31.44 -21.74
CA GLU A 233 -11.62 30.80 -21.10
C GLU A 233 -11.20 30.26 -19.73
N LEU A 234 -12.05 30.41 -18.72
CA LEU A 234 -11.92 29.73 -17.43
C LEU A 234 -13.22 29.02 -17.08
N LYS A 235 -13.13 27.78 -16.62
CA LYS A 235 -14.27 26.96 -16.22
C LYS A 235 -13.94 26.08 -15.01
N LEU A 236 -14.94 25.87 -14.16
CA LEU A 236 -14.88 24.93 -13.05
C LEU A 236 -15.40 23.55 -13.50
N TYR A 237 -14.69 22.50 -13.13
CA TYR A 237 -15.04 21.11 -13.45
C TYR A 237 -15.00 20.24 -12.20
N SER A 238 -15.86 19.21 -12.16
CA SER A 238 -15.69 18.09 -11.23
C SER A 238 -14.62 17.14 -11.74
N VAL A 239 -13.89 16.49 -10.83
CA VAL A 239 -12.79 15.60 -11.21
C VAL A 239 -13.20 14.15 -11.11
N HIS A 240 -12.95 13.37 -12.17
CA HIS A 240 -13.19 11.94 -12.17
C HIS A 240 -12.29 11.22 -11.14
N PRO A 241 -12.77 10.21 -10.39
CA PRO A 241 -11.99 9.51 -9.36
C PRO A 241 -10.62 8.98 -9.83
N ASP A 242 -10.55 8.42 -11.06
CA ASP A 242 -9.28 7.96 -11.66
C ASP A 242 -8.20 9.04 -11.80
N SER A 243 -8.58 10.32 -11.83
CA SER A 243 -7.70 11.47 -11.99
C SER A 243 -7.16 12.01 -10.66
N LEU A 244 -7.78 11.69 -9.53
CA LEU A 244 -7.45 12.26 -8.22
C LEU A 244 -5.98 12.06 -7.84
N TYR A 245 -5.42 10.87 -8.08
CA TYR A 245 -4.00 10.59 -7.78
C TYR A 245 -3.02 11.52 -8.53
N PHE A 246 -3.40 11.98 -9.72
CA PHE A 246 -2.55 12.85 -10.54
C PHE A 246 -2.69 14.32 -10.15
N ILE A 247 -3.87 14.72 -9.67
CA ILE A 247 -4.20 16.12 -9.40
C ILE A 247 -4.11 16.51 -7.92
N LEU A 248 -4.14 15.57 -6.99
CA LEU A 248 -3.90 15.85 -5.58
C LEU A 248 -2.39 15.79 -5.30
N GLY A 249 -1.92 16.65 -4.40
CA GLY A 249 -0.52 16.64 -3.97
C GLY A 249 -0.21 15.49 -3.03
N GLU A 250 -1.17 15.13 -2.17
CA GLU A 250 -1.13 13.93 -1.32
C GLU A 250 -1.85 12.73 -1.95
N LEU A 251 -1.68 11.55 -1.35
CA LEU A 251 -2.45 10.38 -1.75
C LEU A 251 -3.94 10.64 -1.51
N PRO A 252 -4.85 10.27 -2.45
CA PRO A 252 -6.28 10.48 -2.24
C PRO A 252 -6.79 9.95 -0.90
N TYR A 253 -6.26 8.81 -0.43
CA TYR A 253 -6.60 8.29 0.89
C TYR A 253 -6.16 9.21 2.05
N PHE A 254 -5.00 9.84 1.95
CA PHE A 254 -4.51 10.79 2.97
C PHE A 254 -5.33 12.08 2.94
N THR A 255 -5.70 12.58 1.76
CA THR A 255 -6.62 13.70 1.60
C THR A 255 -7.98 13.40 2.24
N TYR A 256 -8.51 12.19 2.04
CA TYR A 256 -9.72 11.72 2.72
C TYR A 256 -9.58 11.75 4.25
N LEU A 257 -8.48 11.21 4.77
CA LEU A 257 -8.24 11.19 6.22
C LEU A 257 -8.13 12.61 6.79
N TYR A 258 -7.49 13.54 6.08
CA TYR A 258 -7.39 14.94 6.47
C TYR A 258 -8.77 15.62 6.56
N GLU A 259 -9.62 15.46 5.53
CA GLU A 259 -11.00 15.96 5.55
C GLU A 259 -11.83 15.30 6.67
N LYS A 260 -11.62 14.01 6.94
CA LYS A 260 -12.32 13.30 8.01
C LYS A 260 -11.98 13.85 9.40
N VAL A 261 -10.71 14.16 9.67
CA VAL A 261 -10.28 14.75 10.97
C VAL A 261 -10.93 16.12 11.16
N LYS A 262 -11.05 16.92 10.09
CA LYS A 262 -11.73 18.22 10.14
C LYS A 262 -13.22 18.16 10.48
N GLY A 263 -13.92 17.10 10.09
CA GLY A 263 -15.31 16.89 10.47
C GLY A 263 -15.52 16.63 11.96
N THR A 264 -14.44 16.48 12.74
CA THR A 264 -14.50 16.27 14.18
C THR A 264 -14.28 17.58 14.96
N LEU A 265 -14.93 17.70 16.12
CA LEU A 265 -14.82 18.86 17.02
C LEU A 265 -13.44 19.01 17.69
N ILE A 266 -12.52 18.07 17.46
CA ILE A 266 -11.22 18.01 18.11
C ILE A 266 -10.17 18.58 17.16
N LEU A 267 -9.37 19.54 17.64
CA LEU A 267 -8.16 20.02 16.99
C LEU A 267 -7.05 18.94 17.04
N GLU A 268 -7.32 17.75 16.50
CA GLU A 268 -6.27 16.75 16.30
C GLU A 268 -5.42 17.16 15.09
N GLU A 269 -4.11 17.22 15.31
CA GLU A 269 -3.14 17.44 14.25
C GLU A 269 -3.09 16.19 13.36
N PHE A 270 -3.34 16.36 12.06
CA PHE A 270 -3.16 15.28 11.10
C PHE A 270 -1.67 14.91 11.01
N GLN A 271 -1.33 13.68 11.39
CA GLN A 271 0.03 13.16 11.26
C GLN A 271 0.12 12.15 10.13
N LYS A 272 0.98 12.45 9.15
CA LYS A 272 1.19 11.59 7.96
C LYS A 272 1.72 10.20 8.32
N THR A 273 2.55 10.09 9.35
CA THR A 273 3.07 8.82 9.88
C THR A 273 1.94 7.92 10.41
N GLU A 274 0.97 8.49 11.13
CA GLU A 274 -0.22 7.78 11.58
C GLU A 274 -1.16 7.43 10.42
N ALA A 275 -1.28 8.31 9.43
CA ALA A 275 -2.04 8.03 8.21
C ALA A 275 -1.47 6.82 7.42
N ILE A 276 -0.14 6.65 7.38
CA ILE A 276 0.51 5.47 6.79
C ILE A 276 0.15 4.20 7.54
N LYS A 277 0.21 4.22 8.89
CA LYS A 277 -0.18 3.07 9.72
C LYS A 277 -1.65 2.72 9.48
N LYS A 278 -2.52 3.72 9.49
CA LYS A 278 -3.95 3.57 9.24
C LYS A 278 -4.24 3.01 7.85
N LEU A 279 -3.51 3.46 6.82
CA LEU A 279 -3.59 2.88 5.49
C LEU A 279 -3.27 1.38 5.55
N LEU A 280 -2.12 0.98 6.09
CA LEU A 280 -1.71 -0.43 6.13
C LEU A 280 -2.69 -1.32 6.91
N LEU A 281 -3.26 -0.80 8.01
CA LEU A 281 -4.29 -1.51 8.77
C LEU A 281 -5.58 -1.66 7.96
N GLU A 282 -6.04 -0.60 7.28
CA GLU A 282 -7.20 -0.67 6.39
C GLU A 282 -6.98 -1.68 5.25
N VAL A 283 -5.79 -1.67 4.62
CA VAL A 283 -5.43 -2.65 3.59
C VAL A 283 -5.52 -4.07 4.14
N ARG A 284 -5.02 -4.31 5.35
CA ARG A 284 -5.07 -5.62 5.99
C ARG A 284 -6.49 -6.06 6.25
N ASP A 285 -7.31 -5.19 6.81
CA ASP A 285 -8.68 -5.54 7.18
C ASP A 285 -9.55 -5.79 5.92
N GLU A 286 -9.35 -5.03 4.86
CA GLU A 286 -9.95 -5.28 3.53
C GLU A 286 -9.42 -6.57 2.89
N TYR A 287 -8.12 -6.84 3.02
CA TYR A 287 -7.50 -8.06 2.50
C TYR A 287 -8.07 -9.31 3.19
N HIS A 288 -8.22 -9.30 4.52
CA HIS A 288 -8.83 -10.41 5.26
C HIS A 288 -10.30 -10.60 4.91
N ARG A 289 -11.04 -9.52 4.66
CA ARG A 289 -12.43 -9.59 4.17
C ARG A 289 -12.53 -10.19 2.78
N GLU A 290 -11.55 -9.93 1.91
CA GLU A 290 -11.51 -10.51 0.56
C GLU A 290 -11.04 -11.97 0.55
N PHE A 291 -10.18 -12.38 1.49
CA PHE A 291 -9.57 -13.71 1.56
C PHE A 291 -9.75 -14.38 2.94
N PRO A 292 -11.00 -14.72 3.33
CA PRO A 292 -11.29 -15.28 4.65
C PRO A 292 -10.75 -16.70 4.84
N ASP A 293 -10.48 -17.44 3.75
CA ASP A 293 -10.02 -18.83 3.79
C ASP A 293 -8.50 -19.01 3.92
N GLU A 294 -7.72 -17.93 3.99
CA GLU A 294 -6.27 -18.02 4.21
C GLU A 294 -5.98 -18.34 5.70
N ILE A 295 -5.27 -19.43 6.01
CA ILE A 295 -4.85 -19.76 7.40
C ILE A 295 -4.05 -18.63 8.01
N TYR A 296 -3.20 -18.01 7.18
CA TYR A 296 -2.34 -16.93 7.61
C TYR A 296 -3.03 -15.60 7.37
N HIS A 297 -3.66 -15.11 8.42
CA HIS A 297 -4.01 -13.70 8.50
C HIS A 297 -2.71 -12.91 8.64
N ILE A 298 -2.46 -12.01 7.67
CA ILE A 298 -1.43 -10.98 7.77
C ILE A 298 -1.56 -10.30 9.14
N GLY A 299 -0.55 -10.48 9.99
CA GLY A 299 -0.59 -10.07 11.38
C GLY A 299 -0.05 -8.66 11.58
N LEU A 300 -0.14 -8.16 12.81
CA LEU A 300 0.49 -6.89 13.19
C LEU A 300 2.01 -6.92 13.05
N GLN A 301 2.64 -8.09 13.23
CA GLN A 301 4.09 -8.24 13.07
C GLN A 301 4.54 -8.06 11.61
N ASP A 302 3.72 -8.46 10.64
CA ASP A 302 4.00 -8.21 9.22
C ASP A 302 3.92 -6.71 8.92
N VAL A 303 2.90 -6.03 9.46
CA VAL A 303 2.75 -4.57 9.33
C VAL A 303 3.95 -3.86 9.94
N GLN A 304 4.40 -4.29 11.13
CA GLN A 304 5.60 -3.74 11.77
C GLN A 304 6.86 -3.96 10.93
N THR A 305 7.02 -5.14 10.35
CA THR A 305 8.15 -5.47 9.47
C THR A 305 8.11 -4.65 8.18
N ALA A 306 6.93 -4.44 7.61
CA ALA A 306 6.73 -3.57 6.46
C ALA A 306 7.07 -2.11 6.78
N LEU A 307 6.63 -1.57 7.94
CA LEU A 307 7.00 -0.22 8.40
C LEU A 307 8.52 -0.08 8.60
N GLN A 308 9.17 -1.11 9.13
CA GLN A 308 10.62 -1.13 9.27
C GLN A 308 11.33 -1.08 7.91
N LEU A 309 10.83 -1.81 6.91
CA LEU A 309 11.34 -1.77 5.55
C LEU A 309 11.07 -0.41 4.89
N ILE A 310 9.87 0.16 5.05
CA ILE A 310 9.51 1.50 4.57
C ILE A 310 10.50 2.54 5.11
N ARG A 311 10.76 2.54 6.42
CA ARG A 311 11.74 3.43 7.06
C ARG A 311 13.11 3.30 6.41
N ASN A 312 13.59 2.07 6.21
CA ASN A 312 14.90 1.83 5.63
C ASN A 312 14.97 2.32 4.16
N LEU A 313 13.90 2.16 3.39
CA LEU A 313 13.81 2.67 2.02
C LEU A 313 13.84 4.21 1.99
N CYS A 314 13.18 4.88 2.93
CA CYS A 314 13.23 6.34 3.08
C CYS A 314 14.65 6.82 3.41
N LEU A 315 15.34 6.15 4.35
CA LEU A 315 16.72 6.47 4.72
C LEU A 315 17.69 6.34 3.53
N ILE A 316 17.57 5.28 2.73
CA ILE A 316 18.39 5.09 1.52
C ILE A 316 18.19 6.24 0.52
N LYS A 317 16.99 6.85 0.50
CA LYS A 317 16.64 7.94 -0.41
C LYS A 317 16.83 9.33 0.19
N ASN A 318 17.40 9.43 1.39
CA ASN A 318 17.51 10.69 2.14
C ASN A 318 16.16 11.41 2.31
N ARG A 319 15.10 10.65 2.57
CA ARG A 319 13.75 11.16 2.79
C ARG A 319 13.25 10.82 4.18
N LEU A 320 12.37 11.66 4.71
CA LEU A 320 11.72 11.47 6.01
C LEU A 320 10.43 10.65 5.90
N THR A 321 9.75 10.74 4.76
CA THR A 321 8.46 10.04 4.51
C THR A 321 8.47 9.29 3.18
N PRO A 322 7.73 8.17 3.07
CA PRO A 322 7.63 7.41 1.83
C PRO A 322 6.65 8.04 0.83
N ASP A 323 6.86 7.76 -0.45
CA ASP A 323 5.81 7.87 -1.47
C ASP A 323 5.09 6.53 -1.63
N LEU A 324 4.07 6.50 -2.50
CA LEU A 324 3.36 5.27 -2.86
C LEU A 324 4.31 4.15 -3.33
N TYR A 325 5.41 4.49 -4.00
CA TYR A 325 6.37 3.49 -4.48
C TYR A 325 6.98 2.68 -3.33
N GLU A 326 7.51 3.34 -2.30
CA GLU A 326 8.13 2.66 -1.16
C GLU A 326 7.10 1.84 -0.38
N LEU A 327 5.88 2.36 -0.21
CA LEU A 327 4.78 1.64 0.42
C LEU A 327 4.47 0.33 -0.31
N VAL A 328 4.34 0.39 -1.65
CA VAL A 328 4.02 -0.78 -2.48
C VAL A 328 5.18 -1.77 -2.52
N VAL A 329 6.42 -1.32 -2.63
CA VAL A 329 7.60 -2.21 -2.64
C VAL A 329 7.72 -2.96 -1.32
N ALA A 330 7.57 -2.26 -0.20
CA ALA A 330 7.64 -2.89 1.12
C ALA A 330 6.48 -3.88 1.34
N ALA A 331 5.25 -3.46 1.01
CA ALA A 331 4.07 -4.32 1.09
C ALA A 331 4.23 -5.58 0.21
N LYS A 332 4.71 -5.42 -1.03
CA LYS A 332 4.96 -6.57 -1.94
C LYS A 332 6.02 -7.51 -1.39
N GLY A 333 7.09 -6.99 -0.80
CA GLY A 333 8.19 -7.79 -0.27
C GLY A 333 7.81 -8.59 0.98
N ILE A 334 6.95 -8.04 1.84
CA ILE A 334 6.59 -8.68 3.12
C ILE A 334 5.29 -9.49 3.01
N MET A 335 4.26 -8.92 2.38
CA MET A 335 2.89 -9.44 2.38
C MET A 335 2.44 -9.98 1.00
N GLY A 336 3.31 -9.87 -0.01
CA GLY A 336 3.06 -10.42 -1.34
C GLY A 336 2.31 -9.50 -2.30
N ASN A 337 2.14 -9.97 -3.53
CA ASN A 337 1.61 -9.19 -4.66
C ASN A 337 0.15 -8.73 -4.44
N ASP A 338 -0.70 -9.60 -3.89
CA ASP A 338 -2.14 -9.34 -3.82
C ASP A 338 -2.47 -8.29 -2.74
N PHE A 339 -1.72 -8.31 -1.64
CA PHE A 339 -1.76 -7.23 -0.65
C PHE A 339 -1.25 -5.91 -1.23
N ALA A 340 -0.13 -5.93 -1.98
CA ALA A 340 0.41 -4.73 -2.61
C ALA A 340 -0.56 -4.11 -3.63
N LEU A 341 -1.31 -4.92 -4.37
CA LEU A 341 -2.39 -4.45 -5.23
C LEU A 341 -3.51 -3.78 -4.44
N LYS A 342 -3.96 -4.42 -3.35
CA LYS A 342 -4.99 -3.84 -2.48
C LYS A 342 -4.53 -2.51 -1.88
N LEU A 343 -3.25 -2.39 -1.54
CA LEU A 343 -2.66 -1.13 -1.08
C LEU A 343 -2.79 -0.03 -2.12
N VAL A 344 -2.49 -0.30 -3.39
CA VAL A 344 -2.66 0.69 -4.46
C VAL A 344 -4.13 1.09 -4.64
N GLU A 345 -5.05 0.13 -4.55
CA GLU A 345 -6.50 0.39 -4.64
C GLU A 345 -6.94 1.36 -3.53
N ILE A 346 -6.59 1.07 -2.27
CA ILE A 346 -7.01 1.89 -1.12
C ILE A 346 -6.25 3.21 -1.07
N ALA A 347 -4.95 3.25 -1.38
CA ALA A 347 -4.17 4.49 -1.39
C ALA A 347 -4.73 5.53 -2.38
N LYS A 348 -5.33 5.06 -3.49
CA LYS A 348 -5.98 5.89 -4.51
C LYS A 348 -7.46 6.16 -4.23
N PHE A 349 -8.01 5.62 -3.14
CA PHE A 349 -9.41 5.76 -2.81
C PHE A 349 -9.72 7.11 -2.15
N TYR A 350 -10.77 7.77 -2.63
CA TYR A 350 -11.36 8.96 -2.02
C TYR A 350 -12.88 8.81 -2.07
N PRO A 351 -13.59 8.79 -0.93
CA PRO A 351 -14.98 8.36 -0.89
C PRO A 351 -15.98 9.43 -1.35
N TYR A 352 -15.61 10.71 -1.34
CA TYR A 352 -16.54 11.79 -1.67
C TYR A 352 -16.69 11.93 -3.18
N ILE A 353 -17.82 11.47 -3.71
CA ILE A 353 -18.23 11.60 -5.11
C ILE A 353 -19.56 12.34 -5.14
N ASP A 354 -19.61 13.48 -5.85
CA ASP A 354 -20.84 14.22 -6.03
C ASP A 354 -21.61 13.69 -7.25
N ILE A 355 -22.64 12.89 -6.99
CA ILE A 355 -23.51 12.33 -8.03
C ILE A 355 -24.46 13.41 -8.58
N SER A 356 -24.71 14.47 -7.81
CA SER A 356 -25.58 15.60 -8.15
C SER A 356 -24.87 16.82 -8.72
N SER A 357 -23.55 16.71 -8.97
CA SER A 357 -22.75 17.84 -9.43
C SER A 357 -23.34 18.46 -10.69
N THR A 358 -23.51 19.78 -10.66
CA THR A 358 -23.91 20.58 -11.82
C THR A 358 -22.72 20.82 -12.77
N TYR A 359 -21.50 20.52 -12.35
CA TYR A 359 -20.30 20.74 -13.18
C TYR A 359 -20.00 19.52 -14.06
N PRO A 360 -19.55 19.76 -15.30
CA PRO A 360 -19.05 18.69 -16.14
C PRO A 360 -17.88 17.97 -15.47
N THR A 361 -17.90 16.63 -15.51
CA THR A 361 -16.81 15.81 -14.98
C THR A 361 -15.72 15.63 -16.03
N ILE A 362 -14.46 15.85 -15.64
CA ILE A 362 -13.31 15.70 -16.54
C ILE A 362 -12.34 14.62 -16.09
N LYS A 363 -11.64 14.04 -17.07
CA LYS A 363 -10.49 13.17 -16.84
C LYS A 363 -9.21 13.92 -17.22
N MET A 364 -8.24 13.90 -16.32
CA MET A 364 -6.93 14.51 -16.52
C MET A 364 -5.82 13.73 -15.80
N THR A 365 -4.60 14.04 -16.21
CA THR A 365 -3.36 13.71 -15.53
C THR A 365 -2.64 15.01 -15.16
N SER A 366 -1.42 14.94 -14.61
CA SER A 366 -0.63 16.14 -14.33
C SER A 366 -0.19 16.91 -15.59
N GLN A 367 -0.26 16.28 -16.77
CA GLN A 367 0.28 16.81 -18.03
C GLN A 367 -0.75 16.92 -19.16
N PHE A 368 -1.92 16.30 -19.00
CA PHE A 368 -2.93 16.24 -20.05
C PHE A 368 -4.34 16.32 -19.48
N ILE A 369 -5.22 17.03 -20.16
CA ILE A 369 -6.64 17.15 -19.86
C ILE A 369 -7.48 16.62 -21.03
N SER A 370 -8.53 15.86 -20.72
CA SER A 370 -9.52 15.42 -21.71
C SER A 370 -10.72 16.35 -21.69
N LEU A 371 -10.93 17.07 -22.80
CA LEU A 371 -12.08 17.96 -23.00
C LEU A 371 -12.82 17.52 -24.27
N GLY A 372 -14.08 17.10 -24.09
CA GLY A 372 -14.88 16.53 -25.18
C GLY A 372 -14.28 15.24 -25.73
N ARG A 373 -13.89 15.25 -27.02
CA ARG A 373 -13.23 14.11 -27.69
C ARG A 373 -11.71 14.28 -27.84
N SER A 374 -11.17 15.42 -27.42
CA SER A 374 -9.77 15.77 -27.59
C SER A 374 -9.00 15.67 -26.27
N ILE A 375 -7.69 15.48 -26.39
CA ILE A 375 -6.76 15.51 -25.27
C ILE A 375 -5.81 16.67 -25.52
N TRP A 376 -5.70 17.55 -24.54
CA TRP A 376 -4.88 18.75 -24.62
C TRP A 376 -3.76 18.70 -23.59
N PRO A 377 -2.58 19.26 -23.91
CA PRO A 377 -1.52 19.41 -22.93
C PRO A 377 -1.93 20.40 -21.85
N SER A 378 -1.52 20.13 -20.62
CA SER A 378 -1.86 20.98 -19.47
C SER A 378 -0.76 21.06 -18.43
N TYR A 379 -0.73 22.15 -17.67
CA TYR A 379 0.17 22.33 -16.53
C TYR A 379 -0.56 22.86 -15.29
N ARG A 380 0.03 22.67 -14.11
CA ARG A 380 -0.51 23.23 -12.87
C ARG A 380 -0.12 24.70 -12.75
N ARG A 381 -1.08 25.59 -12.48
CA ARG A 381 -0.85 27.04 -12.34
C ARG A 381 0.13 27.37 -11.22
N VAL A 382 -0.02 26.71 -10.07
CA VAL A 382 0.91 26.80 -8.93
C VAL A 382 1.81 25.56 -8.93
N PRO A 383 3.13 25.68 -9.14
CA PRO A 383 4.01 24.52 -9.20
C PRO A 383 3.97 23.68 -7.91
N ALA A 384 3.87 22.35 -8.08
CA ALA A 384 4.04 21.37 -6.99
C ALA A 384 5.42 20.72 -7.08
N LEU A 385 5.83 19.95 -6.06
CA LEU A 385 7.07 19.17 -6.15
C LEU A 385 7.02 18.16 -7.30
N ALA A 386 8.11 18.06 -8.05
CA ALA A 386 8.23 17.13 -9.16
C ALA A 386 8.06 15.68 -8.68
N LYS A 387 7.20 14.91 -9.37
CA LYS A 387 6.98 13.48 -9.10
C LYS A 387 7.87 12.64 -10.03
N GLU A 388 8.54 11.63 -9.50
CA GLU A 388 9.31 10.66 -10.28
C GLU A 388 8.45 9.42 -10.61
N TRP A 389 8.29 9.11 -11.89
CA TRP A 389 7.55 7.92 -12.32
C TRP A 389 8.41 6.66 -12.23
N LYS A 390 8.05 5.76 -11.30
CA LYS A 390 8.73 4.46 -11.11
C LYS A 390 7.86 3.30 -11.57
N ARG A 391 8.49 2.33 -12.21
CA ARG A 391 7.82 1.09 -12.65
C ARG A 391 7.83 0.06 -11.53
N ILE A 392 6.66 -0.47 -11.20
CA ILE A 392 6.50 -1.66 -10.35
C ILE A 392 5.68 -2.67 -11.13
N ARG A 393 6.17 -3.91 -11.21
CA ARG A 393 5.37 -5.02 -11.75
C ARG A 393 4.44 -5.54 -10.66
N LEU A 394 3.15 -5.20 -10.77
CA LEU A 394 2.08 -5.81 -10.00
C LEU A 394 1.23 -6.67 -10.93
N GLU A 395 1.08 -7.93 -10.59
CA GLU A 395 0.36 -8.88 -11.42
C GLU A 395 -1.12 -8.85 -11.07
N LYS A 396 -1.92 -8.31 -11.98
CA LYS A 396 -3.34 -8.03 -11.76
C LYS A 396 -4.14 -9.29 -11.47
N LYS A 397 -5.16 -9.13 -10.63
CA LYS A 397 -6.20 -10.14 -10.44
C LYS A 397 -6.97 -10.35 -11.74
N PRO A 398 -7.42 -11.59 -12.03
CA PRO A 398 -8.27 -11.85 -13.18
C PRO A 398 -9.61 -11.15 -13.03
N THR A 399 -10.05 -10.49 -14.10
CA THR A 399 -11.35 -9.82 -14.14
C THR A 399 -12.50 -10.82 -14.06
N GLN A 400 -13.66 -10.38 -13.58
CA GLN A 400 -14.87 -11.23 -13.53
C GLN A 400 -15.24 -11.81 -14.90
N LYS A 401 -15.03 -11.05 -15.99
CA LYS A 401 -15.25 -11.53 -17.36
C LYS A 401 -14.32 -12.69 -17.72
N GLN A 402 -13.05 -12.60 -17.35
CA GLN A 402 -12.08 -13.68 -17.57
C GLN A 402 -12.44 -14.92 -16.75
N LYS A 403 -12.76 -14.76 -15.47
CA LYS A 403 -13.19 -15.88 -14.61
C LYS A 403 -14.40 -16.62 -15.21
N LYS A 404 -15.43 -15.89 -15.67
CA LYS A 404 -16.61 -16.48 -16.35
C LYS A 404 -16.22 -17.24 -17.61
N GLN A 405 -15.32 -16.69 -18.43
CA GLN A 405 -14.85 -17.35 -19.65
C GLN A 405 -14.06 -18.63 -19.36
N TRP A 406 -13.29 -18.67 -18.27
CA TRP A 406 -12.54 -19.86 -17.88
C TRP A 406 -13.46 -20.93 -17.29
N ALA A 407 -14.45 -20.53 -16.49
CA ALA A 407 -15.44 -21.44 -15.93
C ALA A 407 -16.20 -22.22 -17.01
N THR A 408 -16.62 -21.56 -18.10
CA THR A 408 -17.36 -22.24 -19.19
C THR A 408 -16.53 -23.25 -19.97
N ARG A 409 -15.19 -23.15 -19.92
CA ARG A 409 -14.26 -24.05 -20.61
C ARG A 409 -13.74 -25.16 -19.72
N TRP A 410 -14.18 -25.23 -18.46
CA TRP A 410 -13.70 -26.22 -17.51
C TRP A 410 -14.27 -27.59 -17.81
N ASN A 411 -13.42 -28.62 -17.91
CA ASN A 411 -13.82 -30.01 -18.07
C ASN A 411 -13.59 -30.76 -16.75
N PRO A 412 -14.65 -31.11 -15.99
CA PRO A 412 -14.52 -31.82 -14.72
C PRO A 412 -13.79 -33.16 -14.81
N ASN A 413 -13.82 -33.81 -15.98
CA ASN A 413 -13.26 -35.15 -16.16
C ASN A 413 -11.76 -35.15 -16.50
N ALA A 414 -11.15 -33.97 -16.67
CA ALA A 414 -9.76 -33.83 -17.09
C ALA A 414 -8.86 -33.24 -16.00
N VAL A 415 -9.25 -33.29 -14.72
CA VAL A 415 -8.50 -32.64 -13.65
C VAL A 415 -7.16 -33.35 -13.35
N CYS A 416 -6.09 -32.58 -13.18
CA CYS A 416 -4.77 -33.08 -12.77
C CYS A 416 -4.11 -32.10 -11.77
N SER A 417 -3.14 -32.59 -11.02
CA SER A 417 -2.38 -31.81 -10.04
C SER A 417 -1.27 -31.00 -10.70
N TRP A 418 -0.68 -30.08 -9.92
CA TRP A 418 0.51 -29.32 -10.31
C TRP A 418 1.77 -29.96 -9.71
N PRO A 419 2.63 -30.63 -10.52
CA PRO A 419 3.71 -31.48 -10.00
C PRO A 419 4.70 -30.80 -9.02
N PRO A 420 5.08 -29.52 -9.20
CA PRO A 420 5.94 -28.86 -8.22
C PRO A 420 5.34 -28.74 -6.82
N GLU A 421 4.02 -28.65 -6.69
CA GLU A 421 3.34 -28.65 -5.38
C GLU A 421 3.29 -30.06 -4.79
N ASP A 422 3.07 -31.07 -5.65
CA ASP A 422 3.08 -32.48 -5.28
C ASP A 422 4.46 -32.88 -4.69
N GLU A 423 5.56 -32.44 -5.31
CA GLU A 423 6.91 -32.69 -4.79
C GLU A 423 7.13 -32.05 -3.40
N VAL A 424 6.62 -30.83 -3.19
CA VAL A 424 6.77 -30.12 -1.91
C VAL A 424 6.00 -30.82 -0.80
N ILE A 425 4.78 -31.28 -1.07
CA ILE A 425 3.96 -31.96 -0.07
C ILE A 425 4.48 -33.37 0.23
N GLU A 426 4.95 -34.11 -0.78
CA GLU A 426 5.54 -35.44 -0.58
C GLU A 426 6.82 -35.38 0.25
N ASN A 427 7.70 -34.41 -0.04
CA ASN A 427 8.90 -34.18 0.78
C ASN A 427 8.54 -33.88 2.25
N PHE A 428 7.45 -33.13 2.47
CA PHE A 428 6.98 -32.84 3.81
C PHE A 428 6.32 -34.04 4.50
N CYS A 429 5.56 -34.86 3.78
CA CYS A 429 5.04 -36.14 4.24
C CYS A 429 6.20 -37.06 4.67
N GLY A 430 7.27 -37.16 3.87
CA GLY A 430 8.48 -37.89 4.21
C GLY A 430 9.14 -37.39 5.50
N TYR A 431 9.22 -36.07 5.70
CA TYR A 431 9.68 -35.49 6.96
C TYR A 431 8.79 -35.87 8.15
N ILE A 432 7.47 -35.87 7.98
CA ILE A 432 6.52 -36.27 9.03
C ILE A 432 6.63 -37.74 9.38
N ARG A 433 6.73 -38.64 8.39
CA ARG A 433 6.94 -40.08 8.62
C ARG A 433 8.16 -40.32 9.52
N LYS A 434 9.30 -39.69 9.19
CA LYS A 434 10.54 -39.75 10.00
C LYS A 434 10.35 -39.18 11.41
N ARG A 435 9.68 -38.02 11.54
CA ARG A 435 9.42 -37.37 12.84
C ARG A 435 8.49 -38.21 13.72
N ALA A 436 7.45 -38.80 13.13
CA ALA A 436 6.47 -39.64 13.82
C ALA A 436 7.12 -40.91 14.38
N LEU A 437 7.94 -41.60 13.58
CA LEU A 437 8.71 -42.75 14.06
C LEU A 437 9.63 -42.36 15.22
N LYS A 438 10.38 -41.24 15.10
CA LYS A 438 11.25 -40.78 16.20
C LYS A 438 10.49 -40.57 17.52
N LEU A 439 9.26 -40.06 17.48
CA LEU A 439 8.44 -39.91 18.69
C LEU A 439 8.04 -41.25 19.32
N VAL A 440 7.77 -42.26 18.50
CA VAL A 440 7.52 -43.62 19.00
C VAL A 440 8.77 -44.16 19.72
N GLY A 441 9.95 -43.94 19.16
CA GLY A 441 11.23 -44.38 19.74
C GLY A 441 11.49 -43.72 21.09
N LEU A 442 11.25 -42.41 21.19
CA LEU A 442 11.37 -41.66 22.45
C LEU A 442 10.46 -42.19 23.56
N SER A 443 9.29 -42.73 23.23
CA SER A 443 8.37 -43.34 24.20
C SER A 443 8.82 -44.73 24.69
N GLN A 444 9.77 -45.36 24.01
CA GLN A 444 10.27 -46.70 24.30
C GLN A 444 11.73 -46.71 24.79
N VAL A 445 12.30 -45.52 25.06
CA VAL A 445 13.67 -45.37 25.53
C VAL A 445 13.84 -46.11 26.85
N ARG A 446 14.81 -47.03 26.88
CA ARG A 446 15.22 -47.72 28.10
C ARG A 446 16.32 -46.90 28.76
N VAL A 447 16.18 -46.68 30.05
CA VAL A 447 17.15 -45.95 30.86
C VAL A 447 17.78 -46.93 31.83
N GLU A 448 19.10 -47.04 31.77
CA GLU A 448 19.87 -47.96 32.59
C GLU A 448 21.07 -47.25 33.22
N GLU A 449 21.56 -47.77 34.34
CA GLU A 449 22.78 -47.28 34.98
C GLU A 449 23.99 -47.56 34.08
N PHE A 450 24.87 -46.59 33.93
CA PHE A 450 26.10 -46.71 33.15
C PHE A 450 26.99 -47.79 33.76
N GLN A 451 27.24 -48.85 33.00
CA GLN A 451 28.17 -49.90 33.37
C GLN A 451 29.46 -49.82 32.54
N SER A 452 29.34 -50.00 31.22
CA SER A 452 30.51 -50.14 30.33
C SER A 452 30.38 -49.43 28.98
N THR A 453 29.17 -49.06 28.55
CA THR A 453 28.91 -48.42 27.27
C THR A 453 27.96 -47.24 27.42
N LEU A 454 28.16 -46.20 26.61
CA LEU A 454 27.26 -45.06 26.54
C LEU A 454 25.96 -45.36 25.79
N LYS A 455 25.83 -46.56 25.19
CA LYS A 455 24.69 -46.93 24.32
C LYS A 455 24.41 -45.82 23.30
N ASP A 456 23.19 -45.27 23.29
CA ASP A 456 22.76 -44.18 22.40
C ASP A 456 22.91 -42.78 23.04
N GLY A 457 23.53 -42.71 24.21
CA GLY A 457 23.95 -41.47 24.87
C GLY A 457 23.53 -41.37 26.35
N LEU A 458 23.88 -40.23 26.96
CA LEU A 458 23.56 -39.95 28.36
C LEU A 458 22.11 -39.52 28.53
N HIS A 459 21.45 -40.06 29.56
CA HIS A 459 20.13 -39.63 29.98
C HIS A 459 20.25 -38.55 31.06
N LEU A 460 20.41 -37.30 30.64
CA LEU A 460 20.73 -36.16 31.50
C LEU A 460 19.75 -35.96 32.67
N ARG A 461 18.43 -36.06 32.42
CA ARG A 461 17.43 -35.84 33.48
C ARG A 461 17.51 -36.86 34.60
N GLU A 462 17.69 -38.13 34.25
CA GLU A 462 17.76 -39.22 35.24
C GLU A 462 19.12 -39.23 35.95
N THR A 463 20.18 -38.85 35.23
CA THR A 463 21.51 -38.62 35.82
C THR A 463 21.48 -37.47 36.83
N ILE A 464 20.82 -36.35 36.51
CA ILE A 464 20.67 -35.21 37.43
C ILE A 464 19.80 -35.60 38.65
N ARG A 465 18.69 -36.31 38.43
CA ARG A 465 17.80 -36.77 39.51
C ARG A 465 18.55 -37.67 40.52
N ASN A 466 19.44 -38.52 40.02
CA ASN A 466 20.22 -39.47 40.82
C ASN A 466 21.66 -38.99 41.07
N LEU A 467 21.95 -37.69 40.87
CA LEU A 467 23.29 -37.13 41.03
C LEU A 467 23.84 -37.33 42.44
N HIS A 468 22.95 -37.29 43.44
CA HIS A 468 23.27 -37.54 44.85
C HIS A 468 23.80 -38.96 45.12
N LEU A 469 23.54 -39.92 44.24
CA LEU A 469 24.05 -41.29 44.32
C LEU A 469 25.39 -41.46 43.58
N GLY A 470 25.89 -40.43 42.90
CA GLY A 470 27.10 -40.51 42.07
C GLY A 470 26.94 -41.39 40.82
N LYS A 471 25.70 -41.73 40.44
CA LYS A 471 25.38 -42.66 39.35
C LYS A 471 25.08 -41.91 38.06
N ILE A 472 25.60 -42.43 36.96
CA ILE A 472 25.35 -41.92 35.62
C ILE A 472 24.36 -42.85 34.92
N TYR A 473 23.39 -42.29 34.21
CA TYR A 473 22.38 -43.06 33.48
C TYR A 473 22.53 -42.87 31.97
N VAL A 474 22.45 -43.96 31.23
CA VAL A 474 22.50 -43.99 29.77
C VAL A 474 21.15 -44.39 29.19
N LYS A 475 20.89 -43.95 27.97
CA LYS A 475 19.68 -44.28 27.21
C LYS A 475 19.99 -45.24 26.07
N GLU A 476 19.08 -46.18 25.86
CA GLU A 476 19.01 -47.02 24.67
C GLU A 476 17.72 -46.68 23.92
N GLU A 477 17.85 -46.22 22.68
CA GLU A 477 16.75 -45.93 21.78
C GLU A 477 16.50 -47.20 20.93
N PRO A 478 15.43 -47.96 21.20
CA PRO A 478 15.20 -49.20 20.45
C PRO A 478 14.96 -48.91 18.97
N GLN A 479 15.52 -49.76 18.10
CA GLN A 479 15.17 -49.72 16.68
C GLN A 479 13.69 -50.07 16.50
N ILE A 480 12.92 -49.10 16.02
CA ILE A 480 11.49 -49.26 15.79
C ILE A 480 11.31 -50.06 14.51
N GLN A 481 10.62 -51.19 14.61
CA GLN A 481 10.22 -51.97 13.44
C GLN A 481 8.96 -51.37 12.80
N GLY A 482 9.00 -51.21 11.47
CA GLY A 482 7.88 -50.74 10.64
C GLY A 482 7.97 -49.28 10.21
N GLU A 483 7.23 -48.91 9.17
CA GLU A 483 7.17 -47.54 8.65
C GLU A 483 5.83 -46.86 8.98
N VAL A 484 5.67 -45.62 8.54
CA VAL A 484 4.40 -44.87 8.66
C VAL A 484 3.71 -44.90 7.30
N GLY A 485 2.72 -45.78 7.16
CA GLY A 485 2.07 -46.06 5.88
C GLY A 485 1.00 -45.04 5.48
N ALA A 486 0.57 -44.18 6.40
CA ALA A 486 -0.35 -43.08 6.09
C ALA A 486 -0.09 -41.84 6.94
N VAL A 487 -0.27 -40.67 6.31
CA VAL A 487 -0.21 -39.35 6.96
C VAL A 487 -1.52 -38.62 6.70
N VAL A 488 -2.21 -38.21 7.77
CA VAL A 488 -3.46 -37.42 7.69
C VAL A 488 -3.19 -36.01 8.19
N PHE A 489 -3.54 -35.01 7.40
CA PHE A 489 -3.58 -33.60 7.76
C PHE A 489 -5.00 -33.13 7.94
N ILE A 490 -5.29 -32.49 9.07
CA ILE A 490 -6.54 -31.78 9.30
C ILE A 490 -6.21 -30.32 9.56
N PHE A 491 -6.39 -29.49 8.55
CA PHE A 491 -6.11 -28.04 8.62
C PHE A 491 -7.30 -27.26 9.18
N ASP A 492 -8.52 -27.71 8.89
CA ASP A 492 -9.78 -27.09 9.32
C ASP A 492 -10.82 -28.19 9.56
N GLU A 493 -11.53 -28.07 10.68
CA GLU A 493 -12.47 -29.10 11.14
C GLU A 493 -13.85 -28.98 10.48
N ASP A 494 -14.18 -27.86 9.81
CA ASP A 494 -15.48 -27.58 9.15
C ASP A 494 -16.69 -28.32 9.77
N PRO A 495 -17.14 -27.92 10.96
CA PRO A 495 -18.20 -28.63 11.68
C PRO A 495 -19.52 -28.70 10.90
N THR A 496 -19.73 -27.78 9.96
CA THR A 496 -20.90 -27.67 9.10
C THR A 496 -20.84 -28.59 7.87
N GLY A 497 -19.64 -28.95 7.42
CA GLY A 497 -19.42 -29.73 6.20
C GLY A 497 -19.72 -29.00 4.89
N GLU A 498 -20.04 -27.70 4.95
CA GLU A 498 -20.44 -26.89 3.80
C GLU A 498 -19.25 -26.16 3.16
N LYS A 499 -18.17 -25.90 3.91
CA LYS A 499 -17.04 -25.09 3.46
C LYS A 499 -16.18 -25.84 2.44
N TYR A 500 -16.12 -27.17 2.55
CA TYR A 500 -15.26 -28.02 1.73
C TYR A 500 -16.03 -29.04 0.89
N PRO A 501 -16.79 -28.59 -0.13
CA PRO A 501 -17.62 -29.47 -0.95
C PRO A 501 -16.80 -30.31 -1.95
N TYR A 502 -15.55 -29.95 -2.24
CA TYR A 502 -14.74 -30.65 -3.22
C TYR A 502 -13.98 -31.80 -2.58
N LYS A 503 -14.50 -33.01 -2.80
CA LYS A 503 -14.02 -34.27 -2.22
C LYS A 503 -13.55 -35.19 -3.33
N LEU A 504 -12.32 -35.67 -3.24
CA LEU A 504 -11.74 -36.53 -4.27
C LEU A 504 -10.75 -37.53 -3.68
N THR A 505 -10.72 -38.72 -4.28
CA THR A 505 -9.62 -39.68 -4.18
C THR A 505 -8.76 -39.59 -5.43
N TRP A 506 -7.54 -39.10 -5.27
CA TRP A 506 -6.54 -38.89 -6.32
C TRP A 506 -5.51 -40.02 -6.34
N LEU A 507 -5.51 -40.78 -7.42
CA LEU A 507 -4.52 -41.83 -7.64
C LEU A 507 -3.17 -41.21 -8.07
N ALA A 508 -2.09 -41.78 -7.56
CA ALA A 508 -0.72 -41.37 -7.86
C ALA A 508 -0.39 -41.54 -9.36
N GLU A 509 0.26 -40.54 -9.98
CA GLU A 509 0.76 -40.66 -11.36
C GLU A 509 2.14 -41.31 -11.41
N HIS A 510 2.91 -41.23 -10.31
CA HIS A 510 4.27 -41.71 -10.19
C HIS A 510 4.47 -42.63 -8.97
N GLU A 511 5.43 -43.56 -9.03
CA GLU A 511 5.71 -44.52 -7.94
C GLU A 511 6.19 -43.86 -6.63
N ASN A 512 6.73 -42.65 -6.73
CA ASN A 512 7.22 -41.87 -5.59
C ASN A 512 6.16 -40.93 -4.98
N GLU A 513 4.93 -40.98 -5.47
CA GLU A 513 3.80 -40.19 -4.96
C GLU A 513 2.93 -41.03 -4.03
N SER A 514 2.26 -40.37 -3.07
CA SER A 514 1.26 -41.02 -2.24
C SER A 514 -0.09 -41.04 -2.96
N THR A 515 -0.91 -42.06 -2.71
CA THR A 515 -2.34 -41.96 -3.04
C THR A 515 -2.98 -40.93 -2.12
N LEU A 516 -3.60 -39.90 -2.70
CA LEU A 516 -4.09 -38.72 -2.00
C LEU A 516 -5.62 -38.75 -1.90
N VAL A 517 -6.18 -38.56 -0.71
CA VAL A 517 -7.62 -38.38 -0.50
C VAL A 517 -7.83 -37.07 0.24
N PHE A 518 -8.73 -36.20 -0.21
CA PHE A 518 -8.90 -34.90 0.43
C PHE A 518 -10.32 -34.36 0.34
N TYR A 519 -10.60 -33.41 1.23
CA TYR A 519 -11.73 -32.49 1.14
C TYR A 519 -11.19 -31.04 1.11
N ALA A 520 -11.70 -30.24 0.18
CA ALA A 520 -11.18 -28.91 -0.14
C ALA A 520 -12.28 -27.95 -0.63
N THR A 521 -11.92 -26.67 -0.77
CA THR A 521 -12.81 -25.64 -1.33
C THR A 521 -13.13 -25.95 -2.78
N ASP A 522 -14.29 -25.51 -3.27
CA ASP A 522 -14.69 -25.71 -4.67
C ASP A 522 -13.67 -25.11 -5.66
N TYR A 523 -13.14 -25.93 -6.56
CA TYR A 523 -12.25 -25.50 -7.64
C TYR A 523 -12.92 -24.52 -8.61
N ARG A 524 -14.24 -24.34 -8.60
CA ARG A 524 -14.92 -23.35 -9.45
C ARG A 524 -14.85 -21.94 -8.90
N SER A 525 -14.69 -21.77 -7.58
CA SER A 525 -14.61 -20.45 -6.94
C SER A 525 -13.20 -19.85 -7.03
N GLY A 526 -12.17 -20.71 -7.08
CA GLY A 526 -10.75 -20.37 -7.01
C GLY A 526 -10.03 -20.10 -8.35
N LEU A 527 -10.74 -19.75 -9.43
CA LEU A 527 -10.11 -19.58 -10.76
C LEU A 527 -9.06 -18.45 -10.78
N VAL A 528 -7.79 -18.83 -10.95
CA VAL A 528 -6.63 -17.93 -11.00
C VAL A 528 -6.08 -17.76 -12.43
N GLY A 529 -6.35 -18.71 -13.32
CA GLY A 529 -5.87 -18.67 -14.70
C GLY A 529 -6.69 -19.56 -15.64
N PRO A 530 -6.40 -19.54 -16.95
CA PRO A 530 -7.07 -20.39 -17.93
C PRO A 530 -6.79 -21.87 -17.65
N GLY A 531 -7.81 -22.57 -17.15
CA GLY A 531 -7.71 -23.97 -16.75
C GLY A 531 -6.98 -24.20 -15.43
N ILE A 532 -6.83 -23.17 -14.59
CA ILE A 532 -6.07 -23.24 -13.33
C ILE A 532 -6.95 -22.71 -12.21
N SER A 533 -7.14 -23.52 -11.17
CA SER A 533 -7.86 -23.14 -9.98
C SER A 533 -7.04 -23.36 -8.72
N ARG A 534 -7.06 -22.39 -7.82
CA ARG A 534 -6.45 -22.49 -6.50
C ARG A 534 -7.50 -22.98 -5.50
N CYS A 535 -7.21 -24.10 -4.85
CA CYS A 535 -8.06 -24.70 -3.82
C CYS A 535 -7.34 -24.73 -2.48
N PHE A 536 -8.09 -24.78 -1.38
CA PHE A 536 -7.56 -24.92 -0.03
C PHE A 536 -8.05 -26.22 0.60
N TYR A 537 -7.14 -27.03 1.11
CA TYR A 537 -7.45 -28.22 1.89
C TYR A 537 -8.16 -27.85 3.20
N GLY A 538 -9.26 -28.54 3.48
CA GLY A 538 -9.76 -28.71 4.84
C GLY A 538 -9.01 -29.85 5.52
N GLY A 539 -8.82 -30.96 4.81
CA GLY A 539 -7.98 -32.07 5.24
C GLY A 539 -7.57 -32.97 4.08
N ALA A 540 -6.46 -33.68 4.26
CA ALA A 540 -5.83 -34.52 3.26
C ALA A 540 -5.16 -35.75 3.88
N LEU A 541 -5.31 -36.91 3.25
CA LEU A 541 -4.73 -38.20 3.59
C LEU A 541 -3.75 -38.59 2.47
N PHE A 542 -2.53 -38.95 2.86
CA PHE A 542 -1.46 -39.41 1.98
C PHE A 542 -1.10 -40.85 2.36
N ILE A 543 -1.42 -41.80 1.48
CA ILE A 543 -1.12 -43.23 1.66
C ILE A 543 0.13 -43.59 0.87
N TYR A 544 1.13 -44.15 1.55
CA TYR A 544 2.38 -44.58 0.93
C TYR A 544 2.79 -45.97 1.46
N PRO A 545 3.25 -46.90 0.60
CA PRO A 545 3.39 -46.80 -0.86
C PRO A 545 2.06 -46.53 -1.58
N PRO A 546 2.08 -45.98 -2.82
CA PRO A 546 0.86 -45.71 -3.57
C PRO A 546 0.07 -46.99 -3.82
N GLN A 547 -1.25 -46.90 -3.66
CA GLN A 547 -2.18 -48.01 -3.80
C GLN A 547 -3.38 -47.61 -4.65
N LEU A 548 -3.87 -48.55 -5.46
CA LEU A 548 -5.15 -48.42 -6.14
C LEU A 548 -6.27 -48.68 -5.12
N ILE A 549 -7.01 -47.64 -4.76
CA ILE A 549 -8.10 -47.72 -3.79
C ILE A 549 -9.41 -47.23 -4.42
N GLU A 550 -10.53 -47.68 -3.86
CA GLU A 550 -11.84 -47.15 -4.20
C GLU A 550 -11.99 -45.72 -3.70
N ASP A 551 -12.91 -44.96 -4.29
CA ASP A 551 -13.16 -43.60 -3.84
C ASP A 551 -13.73 -43.58 -2.41
N VAL A 552 -12.90 -43.12 -1.47
CA VAL A 552 -13.20 -43.12 -0.03
C VAL A 552 -14.52 -42.41 0.28
N TRP A 553 -14.89 -41.40 -0.52
CA TRP A 553 -16.09 -40.59 -0.28
C TRP A 553 -17.40 -41.28 -0.64
N THR A 554 -17.35 -42.32 -1.48
CA THR A 554 -18.53 -43.10 -1.89
C THR A 554 -18.52 -44.54 -1.34
N ASP A 555 -17.42 -44.95 -0.71
CA ASP A 555 -17.23 -46.27 -0.12
C ASP A 555 -18.10 -46.52 1.14
N PRO A 556 -19.06 -47.46 1.11
CA PRO A 556 -19.97 -47.71 2.24
C PRO A 556 -19.29 -48.13 3.54
N ARG A 557 -18.04 -48.64 3.48
CA ARG A 557 -17.29 -49.09 4.66
C ARG A 557 -17.04 -47.97 5.67
N PHE A 558 -17.08 -46.72 5.23
CA PHE A 558 -16.80 -45.56 6.07
C PHE A 558 -18.05 -44.72 6.40
N ASP A 559 -19.26 -45.20 6.10
CA ASP A 559 -20.52 -44.48 6.37
C ASP A 559 -20.81 -44.32 7.87
N GLN A 560 -20.15 -45.10 8.72
CA GLN A 560 -20.22 -44.95 10.18
C GLN A 560 -19.49 -43.70 10.71
N ALA A 561 -18.70 -43.02 9.88
CA ALA A 561 -17.98 -41.82 10.29
C ALA A 561 -18.94 -40.65 10.54
N ALA A 562 -18.74 -39.91 11.63
CA ALA A 562 -19.63 -38.79 11.98
C ALA A 562 -19.47 -37.57 11.06
N ASN A 563 -18.29 -37.40 10.46
CA ASN A 563 -17.94 -36.27 9.59
C ASN A 563 -16.79 -36.65 8.64
N ASP A 564 -16.43 -35.73 7.74
CA ASP A 564 -15.38 -35.93 6.74
C ASP A 564 -14.00 -36.20 7.36
N ILE A 565 -13.70 -35.63 8.53
CA ILE A 565 -12.45 -35.87 9.27
C ILE A 565 -12.35 -37.31 9.72
N GLU A 566 -13.41 -37.82 10.38
CA GLU A 566 -13.45 -39.19 10.85
C GLU A 566 -13.39 -40.17 9.68
N ARG A 567 -14.09 -39.87 8.58
CA ARG A 567 -14.06 -40.67 7.35
C ARG A 567 -12.64 -40.76 6.79
N LEU A 568 -11.95 -39.62 6.72
CA LEU A 568 -10.57 -39.53 6.25
C LEU A 568 -9.59 -40.29 7.16
N MET A 569 -9.75 -40.19 8.48
CA MET A 569 -8.91 -40.92 9.44
C MET A 569 -9.16 -42.44 9.40
N MET A 570 -10.43 -42.87 9.29
CA MET A 570 -10.79 -44.29 9.16
C MET A 570 -10.21 -44.90 7.88
N ALA A 571 -10.28 -44.17 6.76
CA ALA A 571 -9.67 -44.59 5.50
C ALA A 571 -8.15 -44.73 5.62
N GLY A 572 -7.47 -43.78 6.27
CA GLY A 572 -6.04 -43.86 6.53
C GLY A 572 -5.65 -45.08 7.38
N LEU A 573 -6.47 -45.42 8.38
CA LEU A 573 -6.25 -46.60 9.22
C LEU A 573 -6.49 -47.92 8.47
N TYR A 574 -7.48 -47.95 7.59
CA TYR A 574 -7.85 -49.13 6.81
C TYR A 574 -6.86 -49.44 5.67
N TYR A 575 -6.52 -48.43 4.86
CA TYR A 575 -5.66 -48.61 3.67
C TYR A 575 -4.15 -48.54 3.97
N SER A 576 -3.75 -48.13 5.16
CA SER A 576 -2.34 -48.17 5.55
C SER A 576 -1.84 -49.61 5.63
N GLN A 577 -0.75 -49.94 4.94
CA GLN A 577 -0.12 -51.27 5.02
C GLN A 577 0.66 -51.42 6.33
N ASP A 578 1.32 -50.36 6.77
CA ASP A 578 2.10 -50.38 8.00
C ASP A 578 1.27 -50.22 9.28
N ARG A 579 1.90 -50.51 10.42
CA ARG A 579 1.28 -50.38 11.75
C ARG A 579 1.05 -48.93 12.16
N TYR A 580 1.87 -47.99 11.70
CA TYR A 580 1.84 -46.61 12.18
C TYR A 580 1.12 -45.67 11.22
N VAL A 581 0.23 -44.84 11.75
CA VAL A 581 -0.45 -43.77 11.01
C VAL A 581 -0.22 -42.44 11.74
N ALA A 582 0.32 -41.45 11.03
CA ALA A 582 0.58 -40.13 11.59
C ALA A 582 -0.60 -39.19 11.36
N ILE A 583 -1.05 -38.51 12.41
CA ILE A 583 -2.13 -37.52 12.36
C ILE A 583 -1.56 -36.15 12.73
N VAL A 584 -1.62 -35.23 11.78
CA VAL A 584 -1.25 -33.83 11.94
C VAL A 584 -2.51 -32.98 12.02
N ALA A 585 -2.89 -32.57 13.23
CA ALA A 585 -4.13 -31.85 13.48
C ALA A 585 -4.00 -30.89 14.67
N GLN A 586 -4.96 -29.98 14.83
CA GLN A 586 -5.01 -29.08 15.99
C GLN A 586 -5.47 -29.83 17.26
N ARG A 587 -6.43 -30.74 17.12
CA ARG A 587 -6.99 -31.56 18.20
C ARG A 587 -6.59 -33.02 18.05
N LYS A 588 -6.55 -33.74 19.18
CA LYS A 588 -6.31 -35.19 19.20
C LYS A 588 -7.48 -35.94 18.54
N PRO A 589 -7.24 -37.10 17.92
CA PRO A 589 -8.30 -37.95 17.39
C PRO A 589 -9.35 -38.31 18.44
N SER A 590 -10.62 -38.38 18.02
CA SER A 590 -11.76 -38.77 18.86
C SER A 590 -11.59 -40.19 19.42
N LEU A 591 -12.36 -40.53 20.47
CA LEU A 591 -12.34 -41.88 21.04
C LEU A 591 -12.78 -42.94 20.03
N SER A 592 -13.80 -42.63 19.21
CA SER A 592 -14.25 -43.44 18.07
C SER A 592 -13.09 -43.87 17.17
N ILE A 593 -12.23 -42.92 16.78
CA ILE A 593 -11.09 -43.19 15.91
C ILE A 593 -9.98 -43.97 16.62
N GLN A 594 -9.78 -43.75 17.91
CA GLN A 594 -8.83 -44.54 18.70
C GLN A 594 -9.28 -46.01 18.84
N ASP A 595 -10.58 -46.25 19.03
CA ASP A 595 -11.14 -47.59 19.09
C ASP A 595 -11.09 -48.28 17.73
N TYR A 596 -11.40 -47.56 16.65
CA TYR A 596 -11.24 -48.07 15.29
C TYR A 596 -9.77 -48.44 14.99
N ALA A 597 -8.81 -47.62 15.42
CA ALA A 597 -7.39 -47.94 15.26
C ALA A 597 -6.99 -49.23 16.01
N ARG A 598 -7.53 -49.47 17.20
CA ARG A 598 -7.30 -50.72 17.96
C ARG A 598 -7.87 -51.93 17.23
N LEU A 599 -9.08 -51.80 16.66
CA LEU A 599 -9.73 -52.86 15.88
C LEU A 599 -8.90 -53.21 14.62
N GLN A 600 -8.36 -52.20 13.94
CA GLN A 600 -7.48 -52.37 12.79
C GLN A 600 -6.03 -52.76 13.16
N GLN A 601 -5.74 -52.96 14.46
CA GLN A 601 -4.40 -53.25 14.98
C GLN A 601 -3.32 -52.22 14.59
N LYS A 602 -3.74 -50.96 14.37
CA LYS A 602 -2.88 -49.83 14.02
C LYS A 602 -2.59 -48.94 15.23
N ARG A 603 -1.51 -48.18 15.16
CA ARG A 603 -1.12 -47.18 16.17
C ARG A 603 -1.11 -45.78 15.57
N LEU A 604 -1.94 -44.91 16.14
CA LEU A 604 -2.01 -43.50 15.80
C LEU A 604 -0.89 -42.70 16.48
N ILE A 605 -0.20 -41.86 15.71
CA ILE A 605 0.83 -40.94 16.19
C ILE A 605 0.33 -39.51 15.98
N PHE A 606 -0.02 -38.83 17.07
CA PHE A 606 -0.52 -37.47 17.01
C PHE A 606 0.62 -36.44 17.00
N LEU A 607 0.58 -35.54 16.03
CA LEU A 607 1.49 -34.42 15.85
C LEU A 607 0.66 -33.11 15.84
N PRO A 608 0.78 -32.24 16.85
CA PRO A 608 0.06 -30.97 16.87
C PRO A 608 0.48 -30.09 15.68
N LEU A 609 -0.49 -29.46 15.00
CA LEU A 609 -0.20 -28.48 13.93
C LEU A 609 0.70 -27.34 14.41
N SER A 610 0.54 -26.90 15.67
CA SER A 610 1.38 -25.86 16.29
C SER A 610 2.86 -26.22 16.40
N SER A 611 3.23 -27.48 16.16
CA SER A 611 4.62 -27.94 16.20
C SER A 611 5.39 -27.74 14.88
N PHE A 612 4.77 -27.09 13.89
CA PHE A 612 5.34 -26.80 12.57
C PHE A 612 5.30 -25.30 12.25
N SER A 613 6.19 -24.85 11.36
CA SER A 613 6.21 -23.45 10.92
C SER A 613 4.92 -23.08 10.18
N HIS A 614 4.29 -21.97 10.58
CA HIS A 614 3.07 -21.45 9.96
C HIS A 614 3.24 -21.17 8.46
N THR A 615 4.36 -20.57 8.05
CA THR A 615 4.65 -20.29 6.63
C THR A 615 4.72 -21.55 5.78
N ARG A 616 5.20 -22.65 6.38
CA ARG A 616 5.27 -23.94 5.70
C ARG A 616 3.89 -24.57 5.59
N LEU A 617 3.09 -24.54 6.67
CA LEU A 617 1.71 -25.04 6.66
C LEU A 617 0.83 -24.31 5.65
N GLN A 618 0.98 -22.99 5.50
CA GLN A 618 0.22 -22.23 4.50
C GLN A 618 0.51 -22.69 3.07
N LYS A 619 1.80 -22.86 2.74
CA LYS A 619 2.22 -23.36 1.41
C LYS A 619 1.71 -24.76 1.10
N LEU A 620 1.47 -25.57 2.13
CA LEU A 620 0.97 -26.94 1.99
C LEU A 620 -0.55 -27.02 1.98
N ARG A 621 -1.25 -25.99 2.49
CA ARG A 621 -2.71 -25.98 2.58
C ARG A 621 -3.38 -25.64 1.26
N TYR A 622 -2.75 -24.82 0.41
CA TYR A 622 -3.29 -24.56 -0.91
C TYR A 622 -2.63 -25.46 -1.95
N PHE A 623 -3.38 -25.77 -2.99
CA PHE A 623 -2.90 -26.51 -4.14
C PHE A 623 -3.64 -26.04 -5.38
N HIS A 624 -3.09 -26.31 -6.55
CA HIS A 624 -3.70 -25.96 -7.81
C HIS A 624 -4.25 -27.18 -8.53
N VAL A 625 -5.55 -27.11 -8.85
CA VAL A 625 -6.23 -28.04 -9.75
C VAL A 625 -6.09 -27.50 -11.17
N LEU A 626 -5.59 -28.34 -12.06
CA LEU A 626 -5.44 -28.02 -13.47
C LEU A 626 -6.49 -28.75 -14.31
N ASN A 627 -7.05 -28.06 -15.30
CA ASN A 627 -7.99 -28.61 -16.27
C ASN A 627 -7.27 -29.37 -17.39
N GLY A 628 -6.42 -30.33 -17.03
CA GLY A 628 -5.71 -31.23 -17.94
C GLY A 628 -4.21 -31.00 -17.99
N LYS A 629 -3.47 -32.06 -18.32
CA LYS A 629 -1.99 -32.05 -18.33
C LYS A 629 -1.39 -30.98 -19.25
N HIS A 630 -2.06 -30.66 -20.35
CA HIS A 630 -1.64 -29.60 -21.27
C HIS A 630 -1.51 -28.21 -20.61
N VAL A 631 -2.31 -27.93 -19.58
CA VAL A 631 -2.27 -26.68 -18.79
C VAL A 631 -0.93 -26.49 -18.08
N ARG A 632 -0.23 -27.59 -17.74
CA ARG A 632 1.08 -27.57 -17.07
C ARG A 632 2.10 -26.69 -17.82
N SER A 633 1.99 -26.60 -19.15
CA SER A 633 2.90 -25.82 -19.99
C SER A 633 2.82 -24.29 -19.77
N TRP A 634 1.71 -23.76 -19.25
CA TRP A 634 1.58 -22.33 -18.91
C TRP A 634 1.18 -22.07 -17.46
N ALA A 635 0.96 -23.10 -16.66
CA ALA A 635 0.53 -22.99 -15.27
C ALA A 635 1.47 -22.13 -14.42
N LEU A 636 2.79 -22.25 -14.66
CA LEU A 636 3.83 -21.44 -14.00
C LEU A 636 3.63 -19.91 -14.16
N ARG A 637 2.90 -19.45 -15.18
CA ARG A 637 2.62 -18.02 -15.36
C ARG A 637 1.55 -17.48 -14.41
N PHE A 638 0.78 -18.37 -13.78
CA PHE A 638 -0.37 -18.03 -12.93
C PHE A 638 -0.23 -18.57 -11.50
N ILE A 639 0.48 -19.70 -11.32
CA ILE A 639 0.80 -20.31 -10.03
C ILE A 639 2.08 -19.67 -9.49
N ARG A 640 2.08 -19.26 -8.21
CA ARG A 640 3.19 -18.56 -7.56
C ARG A 640 3.63 -19.22 -6.25
#